data_AF-A0A1H7T514-F1
#
_entry.id   AF-A0A1H7T514-F1
#
_cell.length_a   1.000
_cell.length_b   1.000
_cell.length_c   1.000
_cell.angle_alpha   90.00
_cell.angle_beta   90.00
_cell.angle_gamma   90.00
#
_symmetry.space_group_name_H-M   'P 1'
#
loop_
_entity.id
_entity.type
_entity.pdbx_description
1 polymer ?
#
loop_
_entity_poly.entity_id
_entity_poly.type
_entity_poly.pdbx_seq_one_letter_code
_entity_poly.pdbx_strand_id
1 'polypeptide(L)'
;MGIDTPTLDDRSYEEYLEQAKKLIPAYSDEWTDFNPHDPGITMLEVLAWVTETYTYQLDQITDEHREKYLQLMGHQKQLQEAASARLSLSPPEAASGTRLPAGTRFLVTDGTNDTYRFETDHDVVLTDATLDRIVTVDESGKTDNSQENATDGMFYRAFGNTVERGDTMYIGFDGDPFAESNSFTFVVEYHDDDLPEPTASPTGESFFEPSVELQWEYCPANGDSWVQLDVVADGTKSLYEGGAIELARREDSHGSSRQTAEAPDDVESSDLTWFRCRVETAGYEIPPQVDRIEPNVVEASHRATVSNEVLEQVAALGEPTALDGQTYETQHTPILWADVRVDGERFVEVPDFDASEPTDPHYVLDRKTGEITFGDGERGRIPPSSATITADYVYGGGSDGNVSPSAGWQFEDPTKSLTETTSLGDIELTAAGAATGGSDRETISEALERVRQDLRTPHRGVTVDDYEAIASRTPGVRVGQTNVLVDGDRVIIVVVPYAPPDVSRPTPSDGFLDAVRRHVTERAMLGDRVTVTGPTYVGLDITVSGQARPRYTENGYEEDVRAVIESYVHPLIGFGGEGWPFGRSLQTEAIADQVASLDGIDYVSDVDITAHGGAALEDAVAIGEQELFSVVNVSTNLTIPEADDGGRYP
;
A
#
# COMPACT_ATOMS: atom_id res chain seq x y z
N MET A 1 23.35 -15.84 -12.60
CA MET A 1 24.74 -16.36 -12.63
C MET A 1 25.55 -15.50 -11.67
N GLY A 2 26.10 -16.10 -10.61
CA GLY A 2 27.03 -15.38 -9.74
C GLY A 2 28.24 -14.96 -10.58
N ILE A 3 28.66 -13.70 -10.43
CA ILE A 3 29.96 -13.27 -10.94
C ILE A 3 30.97 -14.08 -10.13
N ASP A 4 31.76 -14.92 -10.80
CA ASP A 4 32.96 -15.50 -10.21
C ASP A 4 33.85 -14.31 -9.84
N THR A 5 34.01 -14.05 -8.53
CA THR A 5 34.95 -13.03 -8.07
C THR A 5 36.34 -13.48 -8.49
N PRO A 6 37.02 -12.74 -9.38
CA PRO A 6 38.34 -13.14 -9.82
C PRO A 6 39.28 -13.07 -8.61
N THR A 7 39.97 -14.17 -8.32
CA THR A 7 41.12 -14.16 -7.43
C THR A 7 42.17 -13.27 -8.11
N LEU A 8 42.47 -12.10 -7.55
CA LEU A 8 43.42 -11.16 -8.13
C LEU A 8 44.84 -11.73 -8.04
N ASP A 9 45.13 -12.49 -6.97
CA ASP A 9 46.44 -13.10 -6.75
C ASP A 9 46.35 -14.30 -5.78
N ASP A 10 46.68 -15.49 -6.28
CA ASP A 10 46.57 -16.77 -5.58
C ASP A 10 47.87 -17.23 -4.91
N ARG A 11 48.91 -16.37 -4.90
CA ARG A 11 50.23 -16.72 -4.36
C ARG A 11 50.19 -16.84 -2.84
N SER A 12 50.77 -17.93 -2.36
CA SER A 12 50.98 -18.20 -0.93
C SER A 12 52.23 -17.52 -0.38
N TYR A 13 52.31 -17.43 0.94
CA TYR A 13 53.50 -17.01 1.68
C TYR A 13 54.79 -17.69 1.18
N GLU A 14 54.73 -19.00 0.94
CA GLU A 14 55.88 -19.80 0.49
C GLU A 14 56.35 -19.38 -0.90
N GLU A 15 55.42 -19.09 -1.80
CA GLU A 15 55.71 -18.65 -3.17
C GLU A 15 56.27 -17.23 -3.19
N TYR A 16 55.75 -16.33 -2.35
CA TYR A 16 56.31 -15.00 -2.15
C TYR A 16 57.74 -15.05 -1.61
N LEU A 17 57.98 -15.89 -0.60
CA LEU A 17 59.30 -16.05 -0.01
C LEU A 17 60.30 -16.67 -0.98
N GLU A 18 59.89 -17.70 -1.74
CA GLU A 18 60.67 -18.31 -2.82
C GLU A 18 61.03 -17.29 -3.89
N GLN A 19 60.06 -16.47 -4.32
CA GLN A 19 60.28 -15.43 -5.32
C GLN A 19 61.26 -14.37 -4.82
N ALA A 20 61.08 -13.90 -3.58
CA ALA A 20 61.98 -12.93 -2.96
C ALA A 20 63.42 -13.48 -2.87
N LYS A 21 63.59 -14.74 -2.44
CA LYS A 21 64.90 -15.41 -2.40
C LYS A 21 65.55 -15.50 -3.78
N LYS A 22 64.79 -15.79 -4.83
CA LYS A 22 65.27 -15.85 -6.22
C LYS A 22 65.72 -14.48 -6.75
N LEU A 23 65.21 -13.37 -6.18
CA LEU A 23 65.57 -12.01 -6.58
C LEU A 23 66.84 -11.50 -5.90
N ILE A 24 67.24 -12.03 -4.75
CA ILE A 24 68.41 -11.54 -3.99
C ILE A 24 69.67 -11.39 -4.86
N PRO A 25 70.07 -12.38 -5.70
CA PRO A 25 71.27 -12.27 -6.53
C PRO A 25 71.23 -11.14 -7.56
N ALA A 26 70.05 -10.62 -7.91
CA ALA A 26 69.93 -9.49 -8.82
C ALA A 26 70.16 -8.14 -8.14
N TYR A 27 70.01 -8.07 -6.81
CA TYR A 27 70.12 -6.83 -6.03
C TYR A 27 71.38 -6.76 -5.16
N SER A 28 71.97 -7.90 -4.79
CA SER A 28 73.20 -7.94 -4.00
C SER A 28 74.02 -9.19 -4.28
N ASP A 29 75.25 -8.99 -4.74
CA ASP A 29 76.25 -10.06 -4.85
C ASP A 29 76.87 -10.43 -3.49
N GLU A 30 76.68 -9.60 -2.45
CA GLU A 30 77.26 -9.79 -1.11
C GLU A 30 76.35 -10.62 -0.19
N TRP A 31 75.05 -10.69 -0.49
CA TRP A 31 74.08 -11.43 0.31
C TRP A 31 74.05 -12.91 -0.11
N THR A 32 74.82 -13.74 0.60
CA THR A 32 75.02 -15.16 0.26
C THR A 32 74.38 -16.15 1.23
N ASP A 33 73.93 -15.70 2.40
CA ASP A 33 73.25 -16.55 3.38
C ASP A 33 71.74 -16.50 3.15
N PHE A 34 71.11 -17.66 2.94
CA PHE A 34 69.67 -17.78 2.69
C PHE A 34 68.97 -18.62 3.76
N ASN A 35 69.64 -18.86 4.89
CA ASN A 35 69.13 -19.72 5.96
C ASN A 35 68.22 -18.96 6.94
N PRO A 36 67.39 -19.67 7.74
CA PRO A 36 66.44 -19.04 8.67
C PRO A 36 67.07 -18.20 9.80
N HIS A 37 68.37 -18.32 10.03
CA HIS A 37 69.07 -17.55 11.06
C HIS A 37 69.60 -16.21 10.54
N ASP A 38 69.52 -15.97 9.24
CA ASP A 38 69.84 -14.68 8.65
C ASP A 38 68.70 -13.68 8.95
N PRO A 39 68.96 -12.57 9.66
CA PRO A 39 67.95 -11.54 9.90
C PRO A 39 67.35 -10.94 8.63
N GLY A 40 68.08 -10.94 7.51
CA GLY A 40 67.55 -10.50 6.21
C GLY A 40 66.47 -11.46 5.69
N ILE A 41 66.66 -12.76 5.86
CA ILE A 41 65.65 -13.78 5.50
C ILE A 41 64.44 -13.66 6.42
N THR A 42 64.65 -13.47 7.73
CA THR A 42 63.54 -13.21 8.66
C THR A 42 62.71 -11.98 8.25
N MET A 43 63.36 -10.93 7.74
CA MET A 43 62.65 -9.75 7.23
C MET A 43 61.83 -10.07 5.97
N LEU A 44 62.37 -10.88 5.06
CA LEU A 44 61.63 -11.34 3.87
C LEU A 44 60.45 -12.25 4.24
N GLU A 45 60.58 -13.08 5.27
CA GLU A 45 59.48 -13.88 5.81
C GLU A 45 58.35 -12.97 6.34
N VAL A 46 58.67 -11.96 7.16
CA VAL A 46 57.65 -11.01 7.63
C VAL A 46 56.99 -10.26 6.46
N LEU A 47 57.77 -9.80 5.48
CA LEU A 47 57.22 -9.10 4.32
C LEU A 47 56.35 -10.01 3.43
N ALA A 48 56.72 -11.28 3.25
CA ALA A 48 55.92 -12.25 2.53
C ALA A 48 54.58 -12.49 3.24
N TRP A 49 54.59 -12.61 4.57
CA TRP A 49 53.37 -12.77 5.37
C TRP A 49 52.47 -11.53 5.31
N VAL A 50 53.03 -10.33 5.41
CA VAL A 50 52.29 -9.07 5.26
C VAL A 50 51.68 -8.98 3.85
N THR A 51 52.42 -9.38 2.81
CA THR A 51 51.96 -9.33 1.42
C THR A 51 50.82 -10.32 1.17
N GLU A 52 50.94 -11.57 1.64
CA GLU A 52 49.85 -12.55 1.57
C GLU A 52 48.61 -12.06 2.32
N THR A 53 48.78 -11.46 3.51
CA THR A 53 47.67 -10.89 4.29
C THR A 53 46.95 -9.76 3.54
N TYR A 54 47.69 -8.82 2.95
CA TYR A 54 47.08 -7.76 2.15
C TYR A 54 46.43 -8.28 0.86
N THR A 55 47.03 -9.29 0.24
CA THR A 55 46.47 -9.94 -0.95
C THR A 55 45.13 -10.61 -0.61
N TYR A 56 45.09 -11.37 0.48
CA TYR A 56 43.86 -11.97 0.98
C TYR A 56 42.78 -10.93 1.25
N GLN A 57 43.12 -9.79 1.85
CA GLN A 57 42.18 -8.68 2.09
C GLN A 57 41.68 -8.06 0.78
N LEU A 58 42.55 -7.83 -0.20
CA LEU A 58 42.20 -7.27 -1.50
C LEU A 58 41.31 -8.19 -2.33
N ASP A 59 41.46 -9.51 -2.17
CA ASP A 59 40.63 -10.51 -2.84
C ASP A 59 39.21 -10.64 -2.24
N GLN A 60 38.91 -9.93 -1.15
CA GLN A 60 37.59 -9.98 -0.53
C GLN A 60 36.70 -8.84 -0.98
N ILE A 61 35.49 -9.20 -1.43
CA ILE A 61 34.37 -8.26 -1.46
C ILE A 61 33.64 -8.39 -0.11
N THR A 62 33.94 -7.45 0.79
CA THR A 62 33.28 -7.34 2.10
C THR A 62 31.84 -6.87 1.97
N ASP A 63 31.09 -6.98 3.06
CA ASP A 63 29.74 -6.47 3.14
C ASP A 63 29.68 -4.93 3.00
N GLU A 64 30.71 -4.22 3.48
CA GLU A 64 30.88 -2.77 3.25
C GLU A 64 31.02 -2.44 1.75
N HIS A 65 31.80 -3.22 1.00
CA HIS A 65 31.89 -3.06 -0.46
C HIS A 65 30.53 -3.27 -1.13
N ARG A 66 29.77 -4.30 -0.71
CA ARG A 66 28.45 -4.61 -1.27
C ARG A 66 27.44 -3.50 -0.98
N GLU A 67 27.44 -2.95 0.23
CA GLU A 67 26.61 -1.81 0.60
C GLU A 67 26.96 -0.58 -0.24
N LYS A 68 28.25 -0.29 -0.44
CA LYS A 68 28.65 0.84 -1.30
C LYS A 68 28.26 0.60 -2.77
N TYR A 69 28.31 -0.63 -3.27
CA TYR A 69 27.81 -0.95 -4.61
C TYR A 69 26.30 -0.75 -4.73
N LEU A 70 25.52 -1.13 -3.71
CA LEU A 70 24.07 -0.84 -3.67
C LEU A 70 23.84 0.68 -3.74
N GLN A 71 24.56 1.46 -2.92
CA GLN A 71 24.46 2.92 -2.90
C GLN A 71 24.82 3.56 -4.24
N LEU A 72 25.89 3.09 -4.90
CA LEU A 72 26.29 3.57 -6.24
C LEU A 72 25.24 3.27 -7.31
N MET A 73 24.47 2.20 -7.14
CA MET A 73 23.33 1.88 -8.01
C MET A 73 22.05 2.66 -7.61
N GLY A 74 22.11 3.53 -6.60
CA GLY A 74 20.96 4.29 -6.11
C GLY A 74 20.04 3.50 -5.19
N HIS A 75 20.49 2.36 -4.66
CA HIS A 75 19.70 1.51 -3.78
C HIS A 75 20.26 1.49 -2.36
N GLN A 76 19.36 1.32 -1.39
CA GLN A 76 19.68 1.14 0.01
C GLN A 76 18.88 -0.06 0.54
N LYS A 77 19.35 -0.66 1.64
CA LYS A 77 18.59 -1.71 2.35
C LYS A 77 17.29 -1.12 2.89
N GLN A 78 16.18 -1.82 2.69
CA GLN A 78 14.91 -1.44 3.31
C GLN A 78 15.05 -1.46 4.85
N LEU A 79 14.38 -0.52 5.50
CA LEU A 79 14.37 -0.40 6.95
C LEU A 79 13.46 -1.48 7.56
N GLN A 80 13.64 -1.73 8.85
CA GLN A 80 12.69 -2.54 9.61
C GLN A 80 11.33 -1.84 9.66
N GLU A 81 10.25 -2.61 9.59
CA GLU A 81 8.87 -2.11 9.67
C GLU A 81 8.28 -2.45 11.05
N ALA A 82 7.34 -1.63 11.50
CA ALA A 82 6.65 -1.84 12.76
C ALA A 82 5.41 -2.71 12.56
N ALA A 83 5.23 -3.69 13.45
CA ALA A 83 3.96 -4.38 13.54
C ALA A 83 2.90 -3.41 14.06
N SER A 84 1.69 -3.44 13.48
CA SER A 84 0.55 -2.70 13.98
C SER A 84 -0.58 -3.62 14.43
N ALA A 85 -1.39 -3.12 15.36
CA ALA A 85 -2.60 -3.77 15.84
C ALA A 85 -3.70 -2.73 16.04
N ARG A 86 -4.94 -3.15 15.80
CA ARG A 86 -6.13 -2.34 16.09
C ARG A 86 -6.67 -2.68 17.48
N LEU A 87 -6.95 -1.63 18.26
CA LEU A 87 -7.53 -1.74 19.60
C LEU A 87 -8.86 -1.01 19.63
N SER A 88 -9.92 -1.74 19.96
CA SER A 88 -11.23 -1.17 20.30
C SER A 88 -11.21 -0.75 21.77
N LEU A 89 -11.64 0.49 22.02
CA LEU A 89 -11.68 1.12 23.32
C LEU A 89 -13.14 1.20 23.77
N SER A 90 -13.45 0.69 24.97
CA SER A 90 -14.75 0.89 25.60
C SER A 90 -14.61 1.91 26.74
N PRO A 91 -14.79 3.22 26.45
CA PRO A 91 -14.67 4.25 27.46
C PRO A 91 -15.91 4.29 28.38
N PRO A 92 -15.76 4.65 29.66
CA PRO A 92 -16.90 5.00 30.49
C PRO A 92 -17.54 6.32 30.01
N GLU A 93 -18.83 6.52 30.29
CA GLU A 93 -19.60 7.74 29.92
C GLU A 93 -18.87 9.04 30.29
N ALA A 94 -18.23 9.09 31.46
CA ALA A 94 -17.49 10.26 31.94
C ALA A 94 -16.22 10.59 31.14
N ALA A 95 -15.78 9.73 30.21
CA ALA A 95 -14.68 9.98 29.29
C ALA A 95 -15.16 10.38 27.88
N SER A 96 -16.47 10.36 27.62
CA SER A 96 -17.04 10.82 26.34
C SER A 96 -16.63 12.27 26.06
N GLY A 97 -16.28 12.55 24.80
CA GLY A 97 -15.78 13.83 24.33
C GLY A 97 -14.30 14.12 24.64
N THR A 98 -13.60 13.25 25.38
CA THR A 98 -12.16 13.41 25.61
C THR A 98 -11.32 12.92 24.44
N ARG A 99 -10.14 13.51 24.26
CA ARG A 99 -9.18 13.12 23.21
C ARG A 99 -8.09 12.22 23.77
N LEU A 100 -7.95 11.03 23.19
CA LEU A 100 -6.80 10.18 23.35
C LEU A 100 -5.75 10.56 22.28
N PRO A 101 -4.60 11.13 22.65
CA PRO A 101 -3.63 11.60 21.67
C PRO A 101 -2.85 10.47 21.01
N ALA A 102 -2.35 10.70 19.79
CA ALA A 102 -1.27 9.91 19.20
C ALA A 102 -0.06 9.82 20.15
N GLY A 103 0.67 8.71 20.10
CA GLY A 103 1.77 8.43 21.03
C GLY A 103 1.32 7.97 22.42
N THR A 104 0.04 7.66 22.62
CA THR A 104 -0.42 6.99 23.84
C THR A 104 0.16 5.58 23.88
N ARG A 105 0.82 5.24 24.99
CA ARG A 105 1.63 4.02 25.11
C ARG A 105 0.87 2.84 25.72
N PHE A 106 1.09 1.68 25.13
CA PHE A 106 0.64 0.38 25.64
C PHE A 106 1.83 -0.52 25.96
N LEU A 107 1.65 -1.36 26.97
CA LEU A 107 2.49 -2.51 27.24
C LEU A 107 1.74 -3.76 26.79
N VAL A 108 2.42 -4.57 25.99
CA VAL A 108 1.88 -5.81 25.43
C VAL A 108 2.70 -6.97 25.93
N THR A 109 2.05 -7.94 26.57
CA THR A 109 2.72 -9.14 27.08
C THR A 109 2.29 -10.34 26.26
N ASP A 110 3.23 -10.91 25.52
CA ASP A 110 3.04 -12.23 24.92
C ASP A 110 3.39 -13.29 25.98
N GLY A 111 2.81 -14.48 25.92
CA GLY A 111 2.84 -15.50 27.00
C GLY A 111 4.24 -15.98 27.46
N THR A 112 5.33 -15.41 26.95
CA THR A 112 6.74 -15.68 27.25
C THR A 112 7.37 -14.77 28.32
N ASN A 113 6.60 -13.86 28.95
CA ASN A 113 7.04 -12.78 29.87
C ASN A 113 7.79 -11.61 29.20
N ASP A 114 7.94 -11.62 27.88
CA ASP A 114 8.47 -10.46 27.16
C ASP A 114 7.40 -9.37 27.11
N THR A 115 7.82 -8.11 27.24
CA THR A 115 6.93 -6.96 27.19
C THR A 115 7.35 -6.04 26.05
N TYR A 116 6.42 -5.77 25.16
CA TYR A 116 6.60 -4.93 23.98
C TYR A 116 5.88 -3.60 24.20
N ARG A 117 6.40 -2.53 23.59
CA ARG A 117 5.80 -1.21 23.68
C ARG A 117 5.16 -0.83 22.35
N PHE A 118 3.91 -0.41 22.42
CA PHE A 118 3.17 0.12 21.27
C PHE A 118 2.73 1.55 21.55
N GLU A 119 2.60 2.35 20.50
CA GLU A 119 2.11 3.73 20.56
C GLU A 119 0.95 3.92 19.58
N THR A 120 -0.09 4.66 19.98
CA THR A 120 -1.18 5.03 19.07
C THR A 120 -0.66 5.86 17.90
N ASP A 121 -1.19 5.61 16.71
CA ASP A 121 -0.72 6.23 15.48
C ASP A 121 -1.41 7.57 15.17
N HIS A 122 -2.62 7.76 15.70
CA HIS A 122 -3.44 8.95 15.50
C HIS A 122 -4.18 9.33 16.78
N ASP A 123 -4.74 10.54 16.79
CA ASP A 123 -5.67 10.98 17.83
C ASP A 123 -7.02 10.28 17.66
N VAL A 124 -7.74 10.07 18.77
CA VAL A 124 -9.12 9.60 18.77
C VAL A 124 -9.94 10.42 19.76
N VAL A 125 -11.11 10.90 19.32
CA VAL A 125 -12.12 11.45 20.23
C VAL A 125 -13.02 10.31 20.71
N LEU A 126 -13.03 10.08 22.02
CA LEU A 126 -13.81 9.02 22.64
C LEU A 126 -15.30 9.40 22.70
N THR A 127 -16.17 8.43 22.49
CA THR A 127 -17.62 8.57 22.63
C THR A 127 -18.21 7.36 23.36
N ASP A 128 -19.28 7.58 24.10
CA ASP A 128 -20.11 6.54 24.71
C ASP A 128 -21.26 6.08 23.79
N ALA A 129 -21.45 6.74 22.64
CA ALA A 129 -22.42 6.35 21.63
C ALA A 129 -21.97 5.07 20.91
N THR A 130 -22.88 4.11 20.74
CA THR A 130 -22.62 2.86 20.03
C THR A 130 -23.28 2.87 18.67
N LEU A 131 -22.59 2.29 17.69
CA LEU A 131 -23.10 2.15 16.33
C LEU A 131 -24.19 1.06 16.32
N ASP A 132 -25.40 1.41 15.88
CA ASP A 132 -26.54 0.49 15.77
C ASP A 132 -26.87 0.15 14.31
N ARG A 133 -26.80 1.15 13.41
CA ARG A 133 -27.26 1.01 12.03
C ARG A 133 -26.24 1.40 10.99
N ILE A 134 -26.14 0.59 9.93
CA ILE A 134 -25.51 1.00 8.66
C ILE A 134 -26.46 0.70 7.53
N VAL A 135 -26.77 1.73 6.74
CA VAL A 135 -27.71 1.61 5.62
C VAL A 135 -27.10 2.22 4.38
N THR A 136 -27.10 1.48 3.28
CA THR A 136 -26.74 1.98 1.95
C THR A 136 -28.01 2.25 1.15
N VAL A 137 -28.06 3.41 0.50
CA VAL A 137 -29.13 3.78 -0.43
C VAL A 137 -28.50 4.13 -1.78
N ASP A 138 -28.90 3.38 -2.81
CA ASP A 138 -28.44 3.51 -4.20
C ASP A 138 -29.65 3.38 -5.17
N GLU A 139 -29.38 3.25 -6.47
CA GLU A 139 -30.43 3.04 -7.49
C GLU A 139 -31.21 1.71 -7.32
N SER A 140 -30.60 0.69 -6.72
CA SER A 140 -31.20 -0.62 -6.49
C SER A 140 -32.15 -0.61 -5.28
N GLY A 141 -31.98 0.38 -4.41
CA GLY A 141 -32.87 0.67 -3.30
C GLY A 141 -32.11 0.82 -2.00
N LYS A 142 -32.65 0.23 -0.94
CA LYS A 142 -32.10 0.32 0.41
C LYS A 142 -31.60 -1.05 0.87
N THR A 143 -30.37 -1.09 1.37
CA THR A 143 -29.74 -2.27 1.96
C THR A 143 -29.30 -1.94 3.40
N ASP A 144 -29.72 -2.76 4.36
CA ASP A 144 -29.25 -2.69 5.75
C ASP A 144 -28.02 -3.59 5.88
N ASN A 145 -26.87 -2.99 6.18
CA ASN A 145 -25.57 -3.64 6.30
C ASN A 145 -25.11 -3.79 7.77
N SER A 146 -26.01 -3.59 8.74
CA SER A 146 -25.67 -3.68 10.16
C SER A 146 -25.12 -5.04 10.56
N GLN A 147 -25.65 -6.12 9.98
CA GLN A 147 -25.21 -7.47 10.34
C GLN A 147 -23.81 -7.75 9.80
N GLU A 148 -23.56 -7.34 8.56
CA GLU A 148 -22.28 -7.45 7.86
C GLU A 148 -21.20 -6.69 8.64
N ASN A 149 -21.46 -5.43 9.01
CA ASN A 149 -20.52 -4.61 9.79
C ASN A 149 -20.15 -5.22 11.16
N ALA A 150 -21.10 -5.91 11.79
CA ALA A 150 -20.92 -6.54 13.10
C ALA A 150 -20.31 -7.95 13.04
N THR A 151 -20.12 -8.52 11.85
CA THR A 151 -19.67 -9.91 11.67
C THR A 151 -18.27 -9.95 11.06
N ASP A 152 -17.29 -10.49 11.79
CA ASP A 152 -15.93 -10.66 11.26
C ASP A 152 -15.92 -11.50 9.97
N GLY A 153 -15.16 -11.05 8.97
CA GLY A 153 -15.02 -11.71 7.67
C GLY A 153 -16.18 -11.51 6.71
N MET A 154 -17.14 -10.65 7.04
CA MET A 154 -18.13 -10.11 6.11
C MET A 154 -17.74 -8.68 5.73
N PHE A 155 -18.14 -8.27 4.53
CA PHE A 155 -17.98 -6.91 4.06
C PHE A 155 -19.24 -6.46 3.31
N TYR A 156 -19.36 -5.16 3.09
CA TYR A 156 -20.41 -4.56 2.29
C TYR A 156 -19.85 -3.40 1.46
N ARG A 157 -20.58 -2.98 0.42
CA ARG A 157 -20.19 -1.82 -0.39
C ARG A 157 -20.88 -0.57 0.13
N ALA A 158 -20.10 0.45 0.50
CA ALA A 158 -20.61 1.66 1.14
C ALA A 158 -21.72 2.35 0.32
N PHE A 159 -21.57 2.36 -1.01
CA PHE A 159 -22.45 3.03 -1.96
C PHE A 159 -23.07 2.09 -3.00
N GLY A 160 -23.13 0.79 -2.71
CA GLY A 160 -23.70 -0.20 -3.64
C GLY A 160 -22.73 -0.68 -4.71
N ASN A 161 -23.26 -1.38 -5.71
CA ASN A 161 -22.45 -2.05 -6.74
C ASN A 161 -21.95 -1.12 -7.85
N THR A 162 -22.68 -0.04 -8.11
CA THR A 162 -22.30 1.00 -9.06
C THR A 162 -22.45 2.32 -8.35
N VAL A 163 -21.35 3.04 -8.19
CA VAL A 163 -21.35 4.30 -7.43
C VAL A 163 -21.70 5.45 -8.34
N GLU A 164 -22.86 6.04 -8.11
CA GLU A 164 -23.37 7.21 -8.81
C GLU A 164 -23.49 8.42 -7.88
N ARG A 165 -23.70 9.59 -8.48
CA ARG A 165 -23.96 10.80 -7.71
C ARG A 165 -25.29 10.67 -6.98
N GLY A 166 -25.26 10.88 -5.67
CA GLY A 166 -26.43 10.85 -4.79
C GLY A 166 -26.52 9.59 -3.94
N ASP A 167 -25.77 8.54 -4.28
CA ASP A 167 -25.67 7.34 -3.46
C ASP A 167 -25.15 7.72 -2.07
N THR A 168 -25.76 7.12 -1.06
CA THR A 168 -25.60 7.57 0.32
C THR A 168 -25.44 6.40 1.29
N MET A 169 -24.39 6.48 2.11
CA MET A 169 -24.21 5.63 3.27
C MET A 169 -24.69 6.36 4.53
N TYR A 170 -25.54 5.72 5.32
CA TYR A 170 -26.05 6.22 6.60
C TYR A 170 -25.47 5.42 7.75
N ILE A 171 -25.06 6.09 8.81
CA ILE A 171 -24.49 5.51 10.04
C ILE A 171 -25.29 6.02 11.23
N GLY A 172 -26.00 5.12 11.92
CA GLY A 172 -26.90 5.43 13.01
C GLY A 172 -26.34 5.00 14.36
N PHE A 173 -26.40 5.89 15.35
CA PHE A 173 -25.90 5.69 16.70
C PHE A 173 -27.02 5.77 17.74
N ASP A 174 -26.94 4.98 18.80
CA ASP A 174 -27.91 4.97 19.91
C ASP A 174 -27.77 6.14 20.88
N GLY A 175 -26.65 6.86 20.81
CA GLY A 175 -26.36 8.13 21.47
C GLY A 175 -25.95 9.21 20.47
N ASP A 176 -25.65 10.42 20.94
CA ASP A 176 -25.10 11.50 20.09
C ASP A 176 -23.57 11.56 20.23
N PRO A 177 -22.79 11.15 19.22
CA PRO A 177 -21.32 11.23 19.28
C PRO A 177 -20.77 12.65 19.48
N PHE A 178 -21.58 13.68 19.21
CA PHE A 178 -21.24 15.08 19.45
C PHE A 178 -21.91 15.67 20.70
N ALA A 179 -22.39 14.85 21.64
CA ALA A 179 -23.02 15.32 22.88
C ALA A 179 -22.02 16.15 23.71
N GLU A 180 -20.80 15.63 23.90
CA GLU A 180 -19.76 16.19 24.75
C GLU A 180 -18.57 16.77 23.97
N SER A 181 -18.57 16.66 22.64
CA SER A 181 -17.50 17.15 21.75
C SER A 181 -18.07 17.70 20.43
N ASN A 182 -17.33 18.63 19.80
CA ASN A 182 -17.63 19.10 18.44
C ASN A 182 -16.91 18.30 17.35
N SER A 183 -16.12 17.29 17.73
CA SER A 183 -15.40 16.38 16.85
C SER A 183 -15.77 14.93 17.17
N PHE A 184 -15.83 14.09 16.14
CA PHE A 184 -16.13 12.66 16.21
C PHE A 184 -15.14 11.89 15.32
N THR A 185 -14.52 10.85 15.88
CA THR A 185 -13.57 9.98 15.18
C THR A 185 -14.12 8.56 15.07
N PHE A 186 -14.02 7.97 13.89
CA PHE A 186 -14.26 6.55 13.67
C PHE A 186 -13.25 5.99 12.68
N VAL A 187 -13.05 4.67 12.71
CA VAL A 187 -12.17 3.96 11.79
C VAL A 187 -13.02 3.22 10.77
N VAL A 188 -12.56 3.25 9.52
CA VAL A 188 -13.04 2.40 8.44
C VAL A 188 -12.02 1.30 8.22
N GLU A 189 -12.44 0.06 8.46
CA GLU A 189 -11.74 -1.14 8.06
C GLU A 189 -12.15 -1.48 6.63
N TYR A 190 -11.18 -1.48 5.73
CA TYR A 190 -11.41 -1.64 4.29
C TYR A 190 -11.17 -3.08 3.86
N HIS A 191 -12.06 -3.60 3.03
CA HIS A 191 -11.95 -4.94 2.48
C HIS A 191 -11.15 -4.90 1.17
N ASP A 192 -9.90 -5.37 1.20
CA ASP A 192 -9.08 -5.52 0.00
C ASP A 192 -8.45 -6.91 -0.15
N ASP A 193 -8.85 -7.88 0.67
CA ASP A 193 -8.42 -9.28 0.59
C ASP A 193 -8.72 -9.93 -0.78
N ASP A 194 -9.77 -9.47 -1.48
CA ASP A 194 -10.16 -9.92 -2.81
C ASP A 194 -9.52 -9.09 -3.95
N LEU A 195 -8.74 -8.06 -3.61
CA LEU A 195 -8.12 -7.14 -4.56
C LEU A 195 -6.61 -7.42 -4.66
N PRO A 196 -6.00 -7.19 -5.84
CA PRO A 196 -4.55 -7.19 -5.94
C PRO A 196 -3.98 -6.03 -5.11
N GLU A 197 -2.83 -6.24 -4.47
CA GLU A 197 -2.12 -5.15 -3.79
C GLU A 197 -1.85 -4.00 -4.78
N PRO A 198 -2.09 -2.74 -4.38
CA PRO A 198 -1.73 -1.60 -5.21
C PRO A 198 -0.22 -1.58 -5.41
N THR A 199 0.24 -1.09 -6.56
CA THR A 199 1.69 -1.02 -6.79
C THR A 199 2.32 -0.09 -5.75
N ALA A 200 3.25 -0.64 -4.95
CA ALA A 200 3.97 0.15 -3.96
C ALA A 200 4.94 1.14 -4.61
N SER A 201 5.07 2.32 -4.03
CA SER A 201 6.13 3.26 -4.40
C SER A 201 7.40 2.93 -3.63
N PRO A 202 8.58 2.84 -4.28
CA PRO A 202 9.85 2.65 -3.58
C PRO A 202 10.15 3.75 -2.55
N THR A 203 9.59 4.95 -2.74
CA THR A 203 9.74 6.10 -1.83
C THR A 203 8.54 6.29 -0.90
N GLY A 204 7.50 5.46 -1.01
CA GLY A 204 6.22 5.64 -0.33
C GLY A 204 5.33 6.75 -0.92
N GLU A 205 5.83 7.53 -1.89
CA GLU A 205 5.06 8.61 -2.52
C GLU A 205 4.18 8.07 -3.66
N SER A 206 2.90 8.41 -3.64
CA SER A 206 1.95 8.18 -4.73
C SER A 206 1.49 9.51 -5.31
N PHE A 207 1.22 9.54 -6.61
CA PHE A 207 0.59 10.69 -7.28
C PHE A 207 -0.94 10.56 -7.40
N PHE A 208 -1.50 9.50 -6.83
CA PHE A 208 -2.94 9.27 -6.90
C PHE A 208 -3.69 10.21 -5.95
N GLU A 209 -4.45 11.11 -6.55
CA GLU A 209 -5.44 11.94 -5.89
C GLU A 209 -6.82 11.53 -6.42
N PRO A 210 -7.71 10.97 -5.57
CA PRO A 210 -9.06 10.62 -5.98
C PRO A 210 -9.80 11.83 -6.57
N SER A 211 -10.50 11.63 -7.69
CA SER A 211 -11.41 12.65 -8.25
C SER A 211 -12.82 12.59 -7.68
N VAL A 212 -13.07 11.71 -6.70
CA VAL A 212 -14.33 11.58 -5.99
C VAL A 212 -14.48 12.70 -4.96
N GLU A 213 -15.71 13.18 -4.80
CA GLU A 213 -16.06 14.13 -3.75
C GLU A 213 -17.18 13.55 -2.88
N LEU A 214 -16.92 13.44 -1.58
CA LEU A 214 -17.86 12.97 -0.57
C LEU A 214 -18.36 14.14 0.28
N GLN A 215 -19.65 14.11 0.61
CA GLN A 215 -20.28 15.08 1.49
C GLN A 215 -20.79 14.42 2.76
N TRP A 216 -20.22 14.82 3.90
CA TRP A 216 -20.65 14.39 5.22
C TRP A 216 -21.69 15.34 5.83
N GLU A 217 -22.76 14.77 6.37
CA GLU A 217 -23.84 15.46 7.06
C GLU A 217 -24.27 14.70 8.31
N TYR A 218 -24.89 15.41 9.25
CA TYR A 218 -25.33 14.89 10.54
C TYR A 218 -26.76 15.36 10.85
N CYS A 219 -27.55 14.48 11.47
CA CYS A 219 -28.87 14.78 12.00
C CYS A 219 -29.01 14.18 13.41
N PRO A 220 -29.26 15.00 14.45
CA PRO A 220 -29.52 14.49 15.79
C PRO A 220 -30.86 13.74 15.83
N ALA A 221 -31.05 12.83 16.80
CA ALA A 221 -32.26 12.01 16.96
C ALA A 221 -33.59 12.79 17.00
N ASN A 222 -33.58 14.03 17.47
CA ASN A 222 -34.76 14.92 17.50
C ASN A 222 -34.61 16.12 16.53
N GLY A 223 -33.73 16.00 15.55
CA GLY A 223 -33.46 17.02 14.55
C GLY A 223 -34.38 16.93 13.35
N ASP A 224 -34.84 18.08 12.87
CA ASP A 224 -35.66 18.16 11.64
C ASP A 224 -34.81 18.50 10.39
N SER A 225 -33.48 18.53 10.52
CA SER A 225 -32.60 18.97 9.43
C SER A 225 -31.20 18.38 9.49
N TRP A 226 -30.69 18.01 8.32
CA TRP A 226 -29.29 17.65 8.10
C TRP A 226 -28.38 18.86 8.13
N VAL A 227 -27.27 18.73 8.84
CA VAL A 227 -26.24 19.74 9.03
C VAL A 227 -24.93 19.26 8.41
N GLN A 228 -24.30 20.10 7.60
CA GLN A 228 -23.03 19.76 6.95
C GLN A 228 -21.88 19.70 7.97
N LEU A 229 -21.05 18.66 7.84
CA LEU A 229 -19.84 18.48 8.64
C LEU A 229 -18.59 18.90 7.87
N ASP A 230 -17.56 19.31 8.62
CA ASP A 230 -16.21 19.50 8.10
C ASP A 230 -15.39 18.22 8.34
N VAL A 231 -14.64 17.78 7.33
CA VAL A 231 -13.68 16.68 7.46
C VAL A 231 -12.37 17.27 7.96
N VAL A 232 -12.04 17.00 9.22
CA VAL A 232 -10.80 17.49 9.87
C VAL A 232 -9.61 16.68 9.41
N ALA A 233 -9.78 15.36 9.34
CA ALA A 233 -8.80 14.41 8.83
C ALA A 233 -9.53 13.25 8.16
N ASP A 234 -8.97 12.76 7.06
CA ASP A 234 -9.46 11.56 6.36
C ASP A 234 -8.25 10.70 5.98
N GLY A 235 -8.02 9.64 6.76
CA GLY A 235 -6.99 8.65 6.50
C GLY A 235 -7.40 7.59 5.46
N THR A 236 -8.65 7.60 4.98
CA THR A 236 -9.17 6.58 4.04
C THR A 236 -8.95 6.93 2.58
N LYS A 237 -8.38 8.12 2.31
CA LYS A 237 -8.32 8.74 0.97
C LYS A 237 -9.67 8.72 0.27
N SER A 238 -10.71 9.26 0.92
CA SER A 238 -12.09 9.21 0.42
C SER A 238 -12.54 7.76 0.16
N LEU A 239 -12.36 6.87 1.14
CA LEU A 239 -12.77 5.46 1.09
C LEU A 239 -12.13 4.64 -0.06
N TYR A 240 -10.87 4.93 -0.39
CA TYR A 240 -10.05 4.07 -1.27
C TYR A 240 -9.19 3.06 -0.48
N GLU A 241 -9.00 3.30 0.81
CA GLU A 241 -8.25 2.46 1.75
C GLU A 241 -8.84 2.56 3.17
N GLY A 242 -8.34 1.73 4.09
CA GLY A 242 -8.71 1.79 5.50
C GLY A 242 -8.05 2.97 6.21
N GLY A 243 -8.67 3.45 7.28
CA GLY A 243 -8.12 4.55 8.07
C GLY A 243 -9.12 5.25 8.98
N ALA A 244 -8.62 6.16 9.80
CA ALA A 244 -9.45 6.99 10.68
C ALA A 244 -10.01 8.21 9.93
N ILE A 245 -11.26 8.54 10.20
CA ILE A 245 -11.91 9.79 9.76
C ILE A 245 -12.27 10.60 11.00
N GLU A 246 -11.89 11.87 11.02
CA GLU A 246 -12.31 12.85 12.02
C GLU A 246 -13.26 13.87 11.38
N LEU A 247 -14.49 13.92 11.88
CA LEU A 247 -15.52 14.87 11.45
C LEU A 247 -15.76 15.92 12.54
N ALA A 248 -16.00 17.17 12.15
CA ALA A 248 -16.36 18.25 13.07
C ALA A 248 -17.66 18.96 12.66
N ARG A 249 -18.42 19.42 13.68
CA ARG A 249 -19.57 20.30 13.48
C ARG A 249 -19.10 21.64 12.91
N ARG A 250 -19.66 22.07 11.78
CA ARG A 250 -19.38 23.38 11.19
C ARG A 250 -20.08 24.50 11.97
N GLU A 251 -19.33 25.43 12.56
CA GLU A 251 -19.86 26.51 13.42
C GLU A 251 -20.91 27.41 12.73
N ASP A 252 -20.82 27.61 11.41
CA ASP A 252 -21.70 28.50 10.63
C ASP A 252 -22.78 27.78 9.81
N SER A 253 -22.92 26.46 9.97
CA SER A 253 -23.87 25.66 9.19
C SER A 253 -25.32 25.95 9.58
N HIS A 254 -25.90 27.01 9.00
CA HIS A 254 -27.34 27.19 8.99
C HIS A 254 -27.90 26.05 8.12
N GLY A 255 -28.57 25.09 8.77
CA GLY A 255 -29.10 23.87 8.15
C GLY A 255 -29.66 24.17 6.76
N SER A 256 -29.15 23.47 5.75
CA SER A 256 -29.65 23.63 4.40
C SER A 256 -31.09 23.15 4.38
N SER A 257 -32.05 24.08 4.40
CA SER A 257 -33.39 23.82 3.84
C SER A 257 -33.24 23.74 2.32
N ARG A 258 -32.66 22.64 1.87
CA ARG A 258 -32.78 22.17 0.50
C ARG A 258 -33.03 20.68 0.63
N GLN A 259 -34.31 20.32 0.63
CA GLN A 259 -34.76 18.95 0.36
C GLN A 259 -34.07 18.50 -0.93
N THR A 260 -32.98 17.75 -0.79
CA THR A 260 -32.31 17.06 -1.88
C THR A 260 -32.02 15.67 -1.33
N ALA A 261 -32.88 14.73 -1.77
CA ALA A 261 -33.13 13.39 -1.24
C ALA A 261 -33.82 13.35 0.15
N GLU A 262 -35.11 12.97 0.17
CA GLU A 262 -35.80 12.53 1.40
C GLU A 262 -35.03 11.31 1.93
N ALA A 263 -34.68 11.30 3.21
CA ALA A 263 -34.04 10.13 3.79
C ALA A 263 -35.10 9.00 3.87
N PRO A 264 -34.70 7.72 3.93
CA PRO A 264 -35.66 6.64 4.10
C PRO A 264 -36.54 6.85 5.34
N ASP A 265 -37.84 6.49 5.26
CA ASP A 265 -38.81 6.70 6.34
C ASP A 265 -38.32 6.18 7.70
N ASP A 266 -37.60 5.07 7.73
CA ASP A 266 -37.03 4.48 8.95
C ASP A 266 -35.80 5.21 9.49
N VAL A 267 -35.05 5.91 8.63
CA VAL A 267 -33.99 6.84 9.07
C VAL A 267 -34.63 8.08 9.70
N GLU A 268 -35.68 8.64 9.08
CA GLU A 268 -36.37 9.84 9.57
C GLU A 268 -37.25 9.59 10.80
N SER A 269 -37.74 8.35 11.00
CA SER A 269 -38.63 7.99 12.12
C SER A 269 -37.93 7.31 13.30
N SER A 270 -36.60 7.21 13.25
CA SER A 270 -35.79 6.54 14.27
C SER A 270 -35.38 7.47 15.41
N ASP A 271 -35.24 6.92 16.62
CA ASP A 271 -34.68 7.60 17.80
C ASP A 271 -33.12 7.65 17.77
N LEU A 272 -32.49 7.21 16.67
CA LEU A 272 -31.03 7.22 16.49
C LEU A 272 -30.51 8.59 16.05
N THR A 273 -29.26 8.87 16.39
CA THR A 273 -28.50 9.98 15.81
C THR A 273 -27.80 9.51 14.53
N TRP A 274 -27.98 10.24 13.43
CA TRP A 274 -27.51 9.81 12.12
C TRP A 274 -26.39 10.67 11.57
N PHE A 275 -25.42 10.00 10.98
CA PHE A 275 -24.46 10.57 10.06
C PHE A 275 -24.78 10.02 8.67
N ARG A 276 -24.52 10.81 7.62
CA ARG A 276 -24.54 10.30 6.26
C ARG A 276 -23.37 10.82 5.45
N CYS A 277 -22.88 9.96 4.56
CA CYS A 277 -21.90 10.26 3.55
C CYS A 277 -22.56 10.12 2.19
N ARG A 278 -22.65 11.23 1.43
CA ARG A 278 -23.25 11.26 0.09
C ARG A 278 -22.17 11.47 -0.97
N VAL A 279 -22.28 10.74 -2.07
CA VAL A 279 -21.44 10.94 -3.25
C VAL A 279 -21.90 12.20 -4.00
N GLU A 280 -21.07 13.23 -4.06
CA GLU A 280 -21.33 14.44 -4.87
C GLU A 280 -20.74 14.32 -6.28
N THR A 281 -19.54 13.76 -6.35
CA THR A 281 -18.84 13.44 -7.61
C THR A 281 -18.44 11.97 -7.55
N ALA A 282 -19.02 11.14 -8.42
CA ALA A 282 -18.68 9.74 -8.55
C ALA A 282 -17.39 9.53 -9.34
N GLY A 283 -16.82 8.31 -9.27
CA GLY A 283 -15.59 7.99 -9.98
C GLY A 283 -14.75 6.88 -9.35
N TYR A 284 -15.34 6.00 -8.55
CA TYR A 284 -14.60 4.86 -8.01
C TYR A 284 -14.34 3.81 -9.10
N GLU A 285 -13.09 3.40 -9.26
CA GLU A 285 -12.73 2.23 -10.07
C GLU A 285 -13.26 0.93 -9.45
N ILE A 286 -13.19 0.87 -8.12
CA ILE A 286 -13.64 -0.23 -7.29
C ILE A 286 -14.61 0.38 -6.28
N PRO A 287 -15.90 0.00 -6.28
CA PRO A 287 -16.83 0.47 -5.26
C PRO A 287 -16.26 0.22 -3.86
N PRO A 288 -16.26 1.23 -2.96
CA PRO A 288 -15.64 1.09 -1.64
C PRO A 288 -16.19 -0.09 -0.86
N GLN A 289 -15.30 -1.01 -0.50
CA GLN A 289 -15.63 -2.21 0.25
C GLN A 289 -15.23 -2.04 1.71
N VAL A 290 -16.17 -2.23 2.63
CA VAL A 290 -16.00 -1.95 4.05
C VAL A 290 -16.27 -3.22 4.84
N ASP A 291 -15.28 -3.68 5.59
CA ASP A 291 -15.46 -4.75 6.58
C ASP A 291 -16.21 -4.19 7.80
N ARG A 292 -15.76 -3.02 8.28
CA ARG A 292 -16.27 -2.43 9.52
C ARG A 292 -16.11 -0.93 9.57
N ILE A 293 -17.11 -0.26 10.12
CA ILE A 293 -17.04 1.09 10.67
C ILE A 293 -17.19 0.97 12.17
N GLU A 294 -16.26 1.53 12.93
CA GLU A 294 -16.27 1.45 14.38
C GLU A 294 -15.73 2.75 15.03
N PRO A 295 -16.46 3.34 16.00
CA PRO A 295 -15.94 4.42 16.81
C PRO A 295 -14.94 3.89 17.85
N ASN A 296 -14.19 4.78 18.50
CA ASN A 296 -13.28 4.40 19.61
C ASN A 296 -12.22 3.35 19.25
N VAL A 297 -11.80 3.28 17.99
CA VAL A 297 -10.71 2.39 17.56
C VAL A 297 -9.44 3.19 17.36
N VAL A 298 -8.32 2.66 17.85
CA VAL A 298 -6.96 3.16 17.58
C VAL A 298 -6.15 2.12 16.84
N GLU A 299 -5.36 2.56 15.87
CA GLU A 299 -4.20 1.78 15.41
C GLU A 299 -3.01 2.07 16.34
N ALA A 300 -2.33 1.01 16.77
CA ALA A 300 -1.15 1.08 17.60
C ALA A 300 -0.01 0.29 16.95
N SER A 301 1.14 0.95 16.79
CA SER A 301 2.33 0.38 16.16
C SER A 301 3.43 0.07 17.17
N HIS A 302 4.21 -1.00 16.93
CA HIS A 302 5.37 -1.41 17.73
C HIS A 302 6.50 -0.39 17.56
N ARG A 303 6.37 0.74 18.25
CA ARG A 303 7.28 1.86 18.19
C ARG A 303 7.23 2.65 19.48
N ALA A 304 8.28 3.43 19.70
CA ALA A 304 8.35 4.34 20.83
C ALA A 304 9.01 5.65 20.42
N THR A 305 8.36 6.75 20.79
CA THR A 305 8.83 8.10 20.47
C THR A 305 9.65 8.65 21.63
N VAL A 306 10.85 9.14 21.31
CA VAL A 306 11.73 9.89 22.21
C VAL A 306 11.82 11.31 21.70
N SER A 307 11.65 12.28 22.60
CA SER A 307 11.69 13.70 22.26
C SER A 307 12.80 14.41 23.02
N ASN A 308 13.57 15.21 22.29
CA ASN A 308 14.61 16.11 22.78
C ASN A 308 15.63 15.42 23.69
N GLU A 309 16.08 14.22 23.30
CA GLU A 309 17.21 13.55 23.95
C GLU A 309 18.48 14.37 23.69
N VAL A 310 19.29 14.60 24.71
CA VAL A 310 20.63 15.18 24.56
C VAL A 310 21.61 14.03 24.35
N LEU A 311 22.25 13.98 23.18
CA LEU A 311 23.09 12.84 22.81
C LEU A 311 24.45 12.90 23.49
N GLU A 312 24.97 11.72 23.83
CA GLU A 312 26.32 11.57 24.35
C GLU A 312 27.30 11.29 23.21
N GLN A 313 28.46 11.94 23.25
CA GLN A 313 29.51 11.73 22.25
C GLN A 313 30.22 10.41 22.51
N VAL A 314 30.42 9.61 21.46
CA VAL A 314 31.19 8.38 21.53
C VAL A 314 32.66 8.72 21.66
N ALA A 315 33.24 8.51 22.84
CA ALA A 315 34.66 8.78 23.07
C ALA A 315 35.53 7.61 22.55
N ALA A 316 36.34 7.86 21.52
CA ALA A 316 37.42 6.93 21.16
C ALA A 316 38.43 6.87 22.33
N LEU A 317 38.62 5.69 22.92
CA LEU A 317 39.53 5.49 24.06
C LEU A 317 40.95 5.95 23.72
N GLY A 318 41.34 7.13 24.23
CA GLY A 318 42.72 7.62 24.22
C GLY A 318 43.05 8.68 23.15
N GLU A 319 42.09 9.12 22.35
CA GLU A 319 42.29 10.21 21.37
C GLU A 319 41.68 11.52 21.90
N PRO A 320 42.34 12.68 21.69
CA PRO A 320 41.69 13.97 21.95
C PRO A 320 40.45 14.04 21.06
N THR A 321 39.32 14.43 21.63
CA THR A 321 38.02 14.58 20.95
C THR A 321 38.24 15.15 19.55
N ALA A 322 38.24 14.27 18.56
CA ALA A 322 38.66 14.63 17.22
C ALA A 322 37.66 15.68 16.72
N LEU A 323 38.18 16.80 16.20
CA LEU A 323 37.33 17.85 15.65
C LEU A 323 36.71 17.42 14.31
N ASP A 324 37.10 16.29 13.77
CA ASP A 324 36.66 15.68 12.52
C ASP A 324 35.87 14.39 12.80
N GLY A 325 34.78 14.18 12.04
CA GLY A 325 34.01 12.93 12.10
C GLY A 325 33.38 12.64 13.47
N GLN A 326 32.85 13.68 14.14
CA GLN A 326 32.28 13.51 15.49
C GLN A 326 31.07 12.57 15.46
N THR A 327 31.06 11.61 16.39
CA THR A 327 30.05 10.57 16.47
C THR A 327 29.31 10.61 17.81
N TYR A 328 27.99 10.43 17.77
CA TYR A 328 27.07 10.43 18.89
C TYR A 328 26.16 9.21 18.84
N GLU A 329 25.64 8.77 19.98
CA GLU A 329 24.73 7.61 20.05
C GLU A 329 23.40 7.99 20.69
N THR A 330 22.32 7.44 20.15
CA THR A 330 20.98 7.46 20.78
C THR A 330 20.87 6.37 21.85
N GLN A 331 20.13 6.62 22.92
CA GLN A 331 19.93 5.66 24.01
C GLN A 331 19.18 4.37 23.59
N HIS A 332 18.35 4.44 22.56
CA HIS A 332 17.49 3.32 22.14
C HIS A 332 17.63 3.00 20.66
N THR A 333 17.53 1.72 20.31
CA THR A 333 17.70 1.19 18.96
C THR A 333 16.76 0.00 18.74
N PRO A 334 16.49 -0.40 17.48
CA PRO A 334 16.89 0.27 16.23
C PRO A 334 15.97 1.46 15.90
N ILE A 335 16.50 2.44 15.15
CA ILE A 335 15.81 3.70 14.81
C ILE A 335 14.95 3.53 13.55
N LEU A 336 13.69 3.93 13.63
CA LEU A 336 12.76 4.03 12.50
C LEU A 336 12.83 5.40 11.83
N TRP A 337 12.90 6.47 12.63
CA TRP A 337 12.96 7.85 12.17
C TRP A 337 13.73 8.72 13.16
N ALA A 338 14.42 9.76 12.71
CA ALA A 338 15.09 10.72 13.59
C ALA A 338 15.13 12.13 12.99
N ASP A 339 15.13 13.14 13.86
CA ASP A 339 15.41 14.54 13.55
C ASP A 339 16.49 15.05 14.50
N VAL A 340 17.67 15.34 13.94
CA VAL A 340 18.86 15.74 14.71
C VAL A 340 19.06 17.26 14.64
N ARG A 341 19.29 17.86 15.80
CA ARG A 341 19.56 19.30 15.94
C ARG A 341 20.86 19.57 16.67
N VAL A 342 21.55 20.62 16.26
CA VAL A 342 22.80 21.11 16.86
C VAL A 342 22.56 22.54 17.32
N ASP A 343 22.56 22.79 18.64
CA ASP A 343 22.18 24.06 19.25
C ASP A 343 20.81 24.60 18.74
N GLY A 344 19.89 23.68 18.41
CA GLY A 344 18.56 23.98 17.87
C GLY A 344 18.49 24.17 16.35
N GLU A 345 19.62 24.18 15.63
CA GLU A 345 19.64 24.16 14.17
C GLU A 345 19.43 22.73 13.66
N ARG A 346 18.45 22.53 12.77
CA ARG A 346 18.17 21.24 12.15
C ARG A 346 19.29 20.85 11.17
N PHE A 347 19.84 19.65 11.34
CA PHE A 347 20.72 19.04 10.35
C PHE A 347 19.92 18.08 9.46
N VAL A 348 20.43 17.81 8.25
CA VAL A 348 19.78 16.97 7.24
C VAL A 348 20.47 15.61 7.20
N GLU A 349 19.67 14.56 7.29
CA GLU A 349 20.18 13.20 7.12
C GLU A 349 20.60 12.98 5.67
N VAL A 350 21.79 12.44 5.46
CA VAL A 350 22.31 12.01 4.15
C VAL A 350 22.79 10.57 4.24
N PRO A 351 22.75 9.81 3.13
CA PRO A 351 23.22 8.42 3.14
C PRO A 351 24.75 8.31 3.31
N ASP A 352 25.48 9.30 2.81
CA ASP A 352 26.92 9.47 2.99
C ASP A 352 27.31 10.95 2.75
N PHE A 353 28.57 11.29 3.03
CA PHE A 353 29.09 12.64 2.85
C PHE A 353 29.67 12.92 1.45
N ASP A 354 29.62 12.00 0.49
CA ASP A 354 30.35 12.14 -0.78
C ASP A 354 29.86 13.34 -1.62
N ALA A 355 28.58 13.71 -1.48
CA ALA A 355 27.97 14.86 -2.14
C ALA A 355 27.90 16.12 -1.25
N SER A 356 28.46 16.10 -0.04
CA SER A 356 28.35 17.19 0.93
C SER A 356 29.46 18.22 0.76
N GLU A 357 29.11 19.50 0.77
CA GLU A 357 30.07 20.61 0.84
C GLU A 357 30.55 20.85 2.28
N PRO A 358 31.71 21.50 2.50
CA PRO A 358 32.30 21.77 3.82
C PRO A 358 31.37 22.40 4.88
N THR A 359 30.35 23.15 4.45
CA THR A 359 29.45 23.90 5.32
C THR A 359 28.06 23.30 5.42
N ASP A 360 27.79 22.21 4.72
CA ASP A 360 26.47 21.60 4.68
C ASP A 360 26.12 20.98 6.04
N PRO A 361 24.93 21.26 6.60
CA PRO A 361 24.51 20.79 7.91
C PRO A 361 24.07 19.32 7.83
N HIS A 362 24.94 18.42 7.43
CA HIS A 362 24.62 17.02 7.17
C HIS A 362 25.05 16.09 8.30
N TYR A 363 24.31 15.00 8.48
CA TYR A 363 24.68 13.87 9.33
C TYR A 363 24.35 12.55 8.65
N VAL A 364 25.05 11.49 9.03
CA VAL A 364 24.76 10.11 8.64
C VAL A 364 24.28 9.38 9.89
N LEU A 365 23.20 8.61 9.77
CA LEU A 365 22.63 7.82 10.87
C LEU A 365 22.68 6.32 10.54
N ASP A 366 23.43 5.54 11.33
CA ASP A 366 23.26 4.09 11.33
C ASP A 366 22.06 3.74 12.23
N ARG A 367 20.94 3.47 11.56
CA ARG A 367 19.68 3.10 12.22
C ARG A 367 19.75 1.84 13.07
N LYS A 368 20.70 0.94 12.82
CA LYS A 368 20.84 -0.29 13.61
C LYS A 368 21.50 0.00 14.96
N THR A 369 22.55 0.80 14.97
CA THR A 369 23.34 1.11 16.17
C THR A 369 22.90 2.40 16.86
N GLY A 370 22.11 3.24 16.19
CA GLY A 370 21.74 4.57 16.69
C GLY A 370 22.89 5.58 16.59
N GLU A 371 23.93 5.24 15.81
CA GLU A 371 25.13 6.05 15.69
C GLU A 371 24.92 7.19 14.68
N ILE A 372 25.10 8.43 15.14
CA ILE A 372 25.00 9.65 14.34
C ILE A 372 26.41 10.20 14.15
N THR A 373 26.87 10.20 12.90
CA THR A 373 28.17 10.76 12.52
C THR A 373 27.98 12.08 11.79
N PHE A 374 28.80 13.07 12.10
CA PHE A 374 28.85 14.37 11.42
C PHE A 374 30.06 14.49 10.48
N GLY A 375 30.01 15.49 9.60
CA GLY A 375 31.09 15.74 8.64
C GLY A 375 32.42 16.13 9.28
N ASP A 376 33.48 16.14 8.47
CA ASP A 376 34.87 16.42 8.86
C ASP A 376 35.35 17.84 8.48
N GLY A 377 34.44 18.67 7.94
CA GLY A 377 34.73 20.03 7.52
C GLY A 377 35.32 20.13 6.11
N GLU A 378 35.66 19.00 5.47
CA GLU A 378 35.84 18.92 4.02
C GLU A 378 34.56 18.41 3.34
N ARG A 379 33.89 17.44 3.97
CA ARG A 379 32.64 16.82 3.51
C ARG A 379 31.59 16.90 4.62
N GLY A 380 30.80 17.96 4.59
CA GLY A 380 29.82 18.27 5.63
C GLY A 380 30.42 19.03 6.81
N ARG A 381 29.56 19.78 7.50
CA ARG A 381 29.92 20.68 8.59
C ARG A 381 30.14 19.95 9.90
N ILE A 382 31.25 20.25 10.56
CA ILE A 382 31.53 19.78 11.92
C ILE A 382 30.71 20.61 12.94
N PRO A 383 29.98 19.96 13.87
CA PRO A 383 29.43 20.62 15.05
C PRO A 383 30.50 21.26 15.93
N PRO A 384 30.28 22.47 16.48
CA PRO A 384 31.17 23.03 17.49
C PRO A 384 31.34 22.07 18.68
N SER A 385 32.54 21.94 19.23
CA SER A 385 32.82 21.01 20.34
C SER A 385 32.06 21.32 21.65
N SER A 386 31.46 22.51 21.74
CA SER A 386 30.59 22.92 22.86
C SER A 386 29.11 22.87 22.54
N ALA A 387 28.74 22.46 21.32
CA ALA A 387 27.36 22.42 20.89
C ALA A 387 26.60 21.32 21.62
N THR A 388 25.32 21.58 21.88
CA THR A 388 24.40 20.58 22.38
C THR A 388 23.75 19.89 21.19
N ILE A 389 23.96 18.58 21.07
CA ILE A 389 23.30 17.76 20.05
C ILE A 389 22.04 17.17 20.68
N THR A 390 20.90 17.40 20.04
CA THR A 390 19.64 16.79 20.45
C THR A 390 18.99 16.00 19.32
N ALA A 391 18.24 14.97 19.67
CA ALA A 391 17.46 14.19 18.72
C ALA A 391 16.02 13.98 19.20
N ASP A 392 15.07 14.18 18.29
CA ASP A 392 13.75 13.55 18.35
C ASP A 392 13.81 12.29 17.50
N TYR A 393 13.42 11.13 18.00
CA TYR A 393 13.49 9.91 17.20
C TYR A 393 12.43 8.89 17.60
N VAL A 394 12.09 8.01 16.66
CA VAL A 394 11.21 6.86 16.84
C VAL A 394 12.07 5.61 16.73
N TYR A 395 11.98 4.72 17.70
CA TYR A 395 12.68 3.44 17.69
C TYR A 395 11.71 2.27 17.85
N GLY A 396 12.19 1.06 17.53
CA GLY A 396 11.40 -0.17 17.58
C GLY A 396 11.25 -0.79 16.19
N GLY A 397 10.05 -1.29 15.91
CA GLY A 397 9.76 -2.12 14.75
C GLY A 397 10.36 -3.52 14.86
N GLY A 398 10.62 -4.14 13.72
CA GLY A 398 11.17 -5.49 13.67
C GLY A 398 10.12 -6.58 13.87
N SER A 399 10.56 -7.81 13.65
CA SER A 399 9.71 -9.00 13.74
C SER A 399 9.23 -9.31 15.17
N ASP A 400 9.94 -8.80 16.18
CA ASP A 400 9.60 -8.90 17.61
C ASP A 400 8.25 -8.25 17.96
N GLY A 401 7.80 -7.27 17.16
CA GLY A 401 6.49 -6.63 17.36
C GLY A 401 5.31 -7.53 16.98
N ASN A 402 5.52 -8.64 16.29
CA ASN A 402 4.42 -9.52 15.87
C ASN A 402 3.94 -10.38 17.05
N VAL A 403 2.86 -9.95 17.71
CA VAL A 403 2.30 -10.64 18.87
C VAL A 403 1.01 -11.39 18.55
N SER A 404 0.76 -12.49 19.27
CA SER A 404 -0.45 -13.29 19.09
C SER A 404 -1.73 -12.54 19.44
N PRO A 405 -2.90 -12.93 18.90
CA PRO A 405 -4.20 -12.35 19.28
C PRO A 405 -4.54 -12.54 20.78
N SER A 406 -3.87 -13.47 21.46
CA SER A 406 -4.04 -13.71 22.89
C SER A 406 -3.14 -12.85 23.78
N ALA A 407 -2.33 -11.94 23.20
CA ALA A 407 -1.46 -11.06 23.95
C ALA A 407 -2.28 -10.14 24.89
N GLY A 408 -1.73 -9.88 26.08
CA GLY A 408 -2.36 -9.00 27.05
C GLY A 408 -1.99 -7.54 26.77
N TRP A 409 -2.98 -6.69 26.51
CA TRP A 409 -2.82 -5.26 26.26
C TRP A 409 -3.22 -4.44 27.50
N GLN A 410 -2.39 -3.48 27.87
CA GLN A 410 -2.68 -2.51 28.93
C GLN A 410 -2.01 -1.16 28.63
N PHE A 411 -2.59 -0.06 29.11
CA PHE A 411 -1.91 1.23 29.08
C PHE A 411 -0.60 1.18 29.90
N GLU A 412 0.46 1.82 29.42
CA GLU A 412 1.73 1.90 30.15
C GLU A 412 1.60 2.76 31.43
N ASP A 413 0.82 3.84 31.37
CA ASP A 413 0.46 4.67 32.53
C ASP A 413 -1.07 4.70 32.71
N PRO A 414 -1.66 3.66 33.34
CA PRO A 414 -3.10 3.60 33.55
C PRO A 414 -3.61 4.68 34.51
N THR A 415 -2.73 5.32 35.28
CA THR A 415 -3.13 6.37 36.24
C THR A 415 -3.22 7.76 35.64
N LYS A 416 -2.79 7.92 34.38
CA LYS A 416 -2.88 9.18 33.65
C LYS A 416 -4.35 9.62 33.55
N SER A 417 -4.64 10.78 34.10
CA SER A 417 -5.98 11.38 34.11
C SER A 417 -6.40 11.80 32.71
N LEU A 418 -7.63 11.44 32.33
CA LEU A 418 -8.34 11.90 31.14
C LEU A 418 -9.27 13.07 31.50
N THR A 419 -9.99 12.92 32.61
CA THR A 419 -10.86 13.94 33.20
C THR A 419 -10.58 14.08 34.70
N GLU A 420 -11.27 14.99 35.38
CA GLU A 420 -11.16 15.11 36.85
C GLU A 420 -11.52 13.82 37.61
N THR A 421 -12.32 12.93 37.00
CA THR A 421 -12.87 11.72 37.64
C THR A 421 -12.43 10.41 36.98
N THR A 422 -11.78 10.46 35.82
CA THR A 422 -11.49 9.28 34.99
C THR A 422 -10.03 9.28 34.53
N SER A 423 -9.46 8.08 34.45
CA SER A 423 -8.08 7.81 34.03
C SER A 423 -8.03 6.81 32.88
N LEU A 424 -6.87 6.67 32.22
CA LEU A 424 -6.69 5.71 31.12
C LEU A 424 -7.05 4.27 31.54
N GLY A 425 -6.74 3.87 32.77
CA GLY A 425 -7.02 2.52 33.28
C GLY A 425 -8.51 2.19 33.45
N ASP A 426 -9.41 3.19 33.32
CA ASP A 426 -10.86 2.97 33.37
C ASP A 426 -11.45 2.62 31.99
N ILE A 427 -10.67 2.71 30.91
CA ILE A 427 -11.07 2.30 29.55
C ILE A 427 -10.78 0.80 29.38
N GLU A 428 -11.78 0.02 29.00
CA GLU A 428 -11.56 -1.39 28.65
C GLU A 428 -10.95 -1.49 27.23
N LEU A 429 -9.95 -2.36 27.09
CA LEU A 429 -9.21 -2.57 25.84
C LEU A 429 -9.52 -3.94 25.25
N THR A 430 -9.87 -3.97 23.96
CA THR A 430 -10.02 -5.21 23.20
C THR A 430 -9.19 -5.14 21.92
N ALA A 431 -8.21 -6.03 21.76
CA ALA A 431 -7.48 -6.14 20.50
C ALA A 431 -8.35 -6.87 19.46
N ALA A 432 -8.44 -6.31 18.26
CA ALA A 432 -9.21 -6.91 17.16
C ALA A 432 -8.55 -8.19 16.61
N GLY A 433 -7.23 -8.34 16.80
CA GLY A 433 -6.46 -9.47 16.29
C GLY A 433 -5.01 -9.49 16.77
N ALA A 434 -4.16 -10.16 16.00
CA ALA A 434 -2.71 -10.14 16.20
C ALA A 434 -2.14 -8.75 15.87
N ALA A 435 -0.96 -8.43 16.42
CA ALA A 435 -0.13 -7.40 15.82
C ALA A 435 0.67 -8.02 14.68
N THR A 436 0.63 -7.42 13.49
CA THR A 436 1.26 -7.98 12.27
C THR A 436 1.93 -6.89 11.45
N GLY A 437 2.73 -7.27 10.44
CA GLY A 437 3.45 -6.34 9.56
C GLY A 437 4.86 -5.98 10.03
N GLY A 438 5.29 -6.43 11.21
CA GLY A 438 6.64 -6.20 11.70
C GLY A 438 7.67 -7.02 10.93
N SER A 439 8.66 -6.36 10.34
CA SER A 439 9.74 -7.00 9.57
C SER A 439 11.10 -6.46 10.00
N ASP A 440 12.12 -7.31 10.07
CA ASP A 440 13.47 -6.89 10.39
C ASP A 440 14.13 -6.17 9.20
N ARG A 441 15.15 -5.37 9.49
CA ARG A 441 15.90 -4.65 8.45
C ARG A 441 16.44 -5.63 7.41
N GLU A 442 16.23 -5.30 6.14
CA GLU A 442 16.67 -6.10 5.00
C GLU A 442 18.18 -6.40 5.10
N THR A 443 18.54 -7.66 4.88
CA THR A 443 19.94 -8.08 4.81
C THR A 443 20.57 -7.66 3.48
N ILE A 444 21.90 -7.63 3.41
CA ILE A 444 22.62 -7.28 2.16
C ILE A 444 22.28 -8.27 1.03
N SER A 445 22.11 -9.55 1.36
CA SER A 445 21.76 -10.58 0.37
C SER A 445 20.37 -10.35 -0.22
N GLU A 446 19.38 -10.06 0.62
CA GLU A 446 18.01 -9.74 0.18
C GLU A 446 18.01 -8.47 -0.66
N ALA A 447 18.72 -7.42 -0.23
CA ALA A 447 18.86 -6.19 -1.01
C ALA A 447 19.45 -6.43 -2.40
N LEU A 448 20.48 -7.29 -2.52
CA LEU A 448 21.06 -7.65 -3.82
C LEU A 448 20.09 -8.44 -4.70
N GLU A 449 19.26 -9.30 -4.13
CA GLU A 449 18.22 -10.02 -4.86
C GLU A 449 17.13 -9.07 -5.35
N ARG A 450 16.65 -8.17 -4.49
CA ARG A 450 15.68 -7.12 -4.84
C ARG A 450 16.22 -6.22 -5.96
N VAL A 451 17.46 -5.74 -5.87
CA VAL A 451 18.06 -4.91 -6.92
C VAL A 451 18.19 -5.65 -8.24
N ARG A 452 18.52 -6.96 -8.23
CA ARG A 452 18.55 -7.75 -9.47
C ARG A 452 17.18 -7.88 -10.12
N GLN A 453 16.12 -7.94 -9.32
CA GLN A 453 14.74 -7.92 -9.82
C GLN A 453 14.41 -6.52 -10.37
N ASP A 454 14.76 -5.46 -9.65
CA ASP A 454 14.52 -4.08 -10.07
C ASP A 454 15.26 -3.71 -11.37
N LEU A 455 16.46 -4.23 -11.61
CA LEU A 455 17.18 -4.04 -12.88
C LEU A 455 16.46 -4.64 -14.11
N ARG A 456 15.45 -5.50 -13.89
CA ARG A 456 14.57 -6.00 -14.96
C ARG A 456 13.31 -5.14 -15.15
N THR A 457 13.09 -4.18 -14.26
CA THR A 457 11.99 -3.23 -14.32
C THR A 457 12.38 -2.07 -15.24
N PRO A 458 11.57 -1.79 -16.27
CA PRO A 458 11.77 -0.59 -17.07
C PRO A 458 11.49 0.66 -16.25
N HIS A 459 12.50 1.51 -16.09
CA HIS A 459 12.36 2.83 -15.43
C HIS A 459 12.25 3.98 -16.44
N ARG A 460 12.30 3.68 -17.75
CA ARG A 460 12.16 4.63 -18.86
C ARG A 460 11.37 4.00 -20.00
N GLY A 461 10.40 4.74 -20.55
CA GLY A 461 9.60 4.31 -21.70
C GLY A 461 10.37 4.46 -23.00
N VAL A 462 10.97 3.39 -23.50
CA VAL A 462 11.72 3.39 -24.78
C VAL A 462 11.01 2.54 -25.84
N THR A 463 10.45 1.40 -25.43
CA THR A 463 9.67 0.48 -26.26
C THR A 463 8.20 0.49 -25.84
N VAL A 464 7.33 -0.11 -26.66
CA VAL A 464 5.90 -0.31 -26.33
C VAL A 464 5.76 -1.06 -25.01
N ASP A 465 6.47 -2.18 -24.87
CA ASP A 465 6.50 -3.02 -23.67
C ASP A 465 6.99 -2.23 -22.43
N ASP A 466 7.94 -1.30 -22.59
CA ASP A 466 8.38 -0.45 -21.47
C ASP A 466 7.26 0.49 -21.02
N TYR A 467 6.54 1.11 -21.95
CA TYR A 467 5.42 1.99 -21.63
C TYR A 467 4.27 1.22 -20.96
N GLU A 468 3.97 0.00 -21.41
CA GLU A 468 2.99 -0.89 -20.76
C GLU A 468 3.43 -1.28 -19.34
N ALA A 469 4.69 -1.68 -19.17
CA ALA A 469 5.24 -2.04 -17.87
C ALA A 469 5.27 -0.86 -16.88
N ILE A 470 5.58 0.35 -17.35
CA ILE A 470 5.58 1.56 -16.51
C ILE A 470 4.15 1.96 -16.15
N ALA A 471 3.22 1.97 -17.12
CA ALA A 471 1.84 2.34 -16.88
C ALA A 471 1.17 1.37 -15.88
N SER A 472 1.34 0.06 -16.08
CA SER A 472 0.77 -0.98 -15.20
C SER A 472 1.28 -0.93 -13.76
N ARG A 473 2.48 -0.38 -13.54
CA ARG A 473 3.14 -0.24 -12.23
C ARG A 473 3.02 1.17 -11.64
N THR A 474 2.02 1.93 -12.06
CA THR A 474 1.78 3.26 -11.48
C THR A 474 1.52 3.14 -9.98
N PRO A 475 2.33 3.76 -9.10
CA PRO A 475 2.17 3.61 -7.67
C PRO A 475 0.82 4.12 -7.16
N GLY A 476 0.25 3.40 -6.19
CA GLY A 476 -0.99 3.76 -5.50
C GLY A 476 -2.29 3.52 -6.28
N VAL A 477 -2.22 2.98 -7.51
CA VAL A 477 -3.40 2.55 -8.26
C VAL A 477 -3.29 1.08 -8.66
N ARG A 478 -4.44 0.46 -8.93
CA ARG A 478 -4.54 -0.93 -9.41
C ARG A 478 -4.88 -0.90 -10.90
N VAL A 479 -3.88 -1.08 -11.76
CA VAL A 479 -4.09 -1.16 -13.21
C VAL A 479 -4.33 -2.62 -13.59
N GLY A 480 -5.48 -2.89 -14.21
CA GLY A 480 -5.87 -4.25 -14.59
C GLY A 480 -5.38 -4.64 -15.99
N GLN A 481 -5.48 -3.72 -16.96
CA GLN A 481 -5.03 -3.96 -18.33
C GLN A 481 -4.47 -2.68 -18.95
N THR A 482 -3.46 -2.80 -19.81
CA THR A 482 -2.87 -1.68 -20.55
C THR A 482 -2.73 -2.02 -22.03
N ASN A 483 -2.82 -1.02 -22.89
CA ASN A 483 -2.46 -1.15 -24.29
C ASN A 483 -1.80 0.13 -24.79
N VAL A 484 -0.70 0.00 -25.53
CA VAL A 484 0.08 1.13 -26.02
C VAL A 484 0.12 1.16 -27.54
N LEU A 485 -0.27 2.31 -28.09
CA LEU A 485 -0.29 2.57 -29.53
C LEU A 485 0.70 3.68 -29.87
N VAL A 486 1.51 3.47 -30.91
CA VAL A 486 2.54 4.42 -31.34
C VAL A 486 2.29 4.86 -32.77
N ASP A 487 2.14 6.17 -32.97
CA ASP A 487 2.05 6.82 -34.28
C ASP A 487 3.04 7.99 -34.37
N GLY A 488 4.21 7.73 -34.96
CA GLY A 488 5.29 8.72 -35.06
C GLY A 488 5.85 9.08 -33.69
N ASP A 489 5.67 10.35 -33.28
CA ASP A 489 6.08 10.88 -31.98
C ASP A 489 4.97 10.77 -30.92
N ARG A 490 3.79 10.23 -31.27
CA ARG A 490 2.65 10.11 -30.37
C ARG A 490 2.59 8.72 -29.76
N VAL A 491 2.50 8.67 -28.45
CA VAL A 491 2.29 7.44 -27.67
C VAL A 491 0.95 7.56 -26.97
N ILE A 492 0.00 6.70 -27.33
CA ILE A 492 -1.32 6.65 -26.70
C ILE A 492 -1.34 5.42 -25.81
N ILE A 493 -1.57 5.63 -24.53
CA ILE A 493 -1.65 4.58 -23.52
C ILE A 493 -3.11 4.48 -23.08
N VAL A 494 -3.72 3.35 -23.36
CA VAL A 494 -5.06 3.01 -22.90
C VAL A 494 -4.92 2.19 -21.63
N VAL A 495 -5.56 2.63 -20.55
CA VAL A 495 -5.52 1.94 -19.26
C VAL A 495 -6.91 1.55 -18.79
N VAL A 496 -7.05 0.31 -18.33
CA VAL A 496 -8.24 -0.23 -17.69
C VAL A 496 -7.89 -0.42 -16.21
N PRO A 497 -8.62 0.22 -15.29
CA PRO A 497 -8.40 -0.05 -13.88
C PRO A 497 -8.77 -1.49 -13.55
N TYR A 498 -8.12 -2.05 -12.54
CA TYR A 498 -8.62 -3.30 -11.96
C TYR A 498 -10.00 -3.05 -11.37
N ALA A 499 -10.91 -4.00 -11.54
CA ALA A 499 -12.19 -3.99 -10.89
C ALA A 499 -12.66 -5.43 -10.62
N PRO A 500 -13.49 -5.63 -9.58
CA PRO A 500 -14.13 -6.92 -9.31
C PRO A 500 -14.93 -7.46 -10.52
N PRO A 501 -15.13 -8.79 -10.62
CA PRO A 501 -15.81 -9.44 -11.77
C PRO A 501 -17.21 -8.94 -12.09
N ASP A 502 -17.92 -8.39 -11.12
CA ASP A 502 -19.27 -7.86 -11.28
C ASP A 502 -19.30 -6.41 -11.80
N VAL A 503 -18.15 -5.75 -11.87
CA VAL A 503 -17.98 -4.45 -12.55
C VAL A 503 -17.71 -4.70 -14.04
N SER A 504 -18.77 -4.83 -14.82
CA SER A 504 -18.70 -5.15 -16.26
C SER A 504 -17.98 -4.12 -17.14
N ARG A 505 -17.83 -2.87 -16.66
CA ARG A 505 -17.26 -1.73 -17.42
C ARG A 505 -16.24 -0.92 -16.61
N PRO A 506 -15.08 -1.49 -16.25
CA PRO A 506 -14.06 -0.79 -15.46
C PRO A 506 -13.59 0.48 -16.16
N THR A 507 -13.96 1.65 -15.65
CA THR A 507 -13.68 2.93 -16.28
C THR A 507 -12.76 3.75 -15.38
N PRO A 508 -11.59 4.20 -15.86
CA PRO A 508 -10.69 4.99 -15.02
C PRO A 508 -11.26 6.39 -14.80
N SER A 509 -11.16 6.86 -13.56
CA SER A 509 -11.47 8.24 -13.18
C SER A 509 -10.42 9.22 -13.68
N ASP A 510 -10.73 10.51 -13.59
CA ASP A 510 -9.77 11.57 -13.93
C ASP A 510 -8.53 11.50 -13.02
N GLY A 511 -8.72 11.24 -11.73
CA GLY A 511 -7.62 11.08 -10.76
C GLY A 511 -6.70 9.91 -11.11
N PHE A 512 -7.29 8.78 -11.51
CA PHE A 512 -6.54 7.61 -11.98
C PHE A 512 -5.74 7.91 -13.25
N LEU A 513 -6.37 8.55 -14.25
CA LEU A 513 -5.71 8.91 -15.50
C LEU A 513 -4.57 9.91 -15.27
N ASP A 514 -4.74 10.87 -14.37
CA ASP A 514 -3.71 11.85 -14.03
C ASP A 514 -2.53 11.23 -13.29
N ALA A 515 -2.79 10.29 -12.36
CA ALA A 515 -1.74 9.54 -11.68
C ALA A 515 -0.86 8.74 -12.67
N VAL A 516 -1.49 7.97 -13.56
CA VAL A 516 -0.79 7.20 -14.59
C VAL A 516 -0.05 8.12 -15.57
N ARG A 517 -0.71 9.20 -16.03
CA ARG A 517 -0.12 10.17 -16.95
C ARG A 517 1.14 10.80 -16.34
N ARG A 518 1.07 11.23 -15.09
CA ARG A 518 2.22 11.82 -14.40
C ARG A 518 3.35 10.81 -14.25
N HIS A 519 3.03 9.61 -13.78
CA HIS A 519 4.01 8.54 -13.58
C HIS A 519 4.75 8.18 -14.88
N VAL A 520 4.03 7.99 -15.99
CA VAL A 520 4.63 7.69 -17.29
C VAL A 520 5.40 8.88 -17.86
N THR A 521 4.86 10.10 -17.77
CA THR A 521 5.48 11.28 -18.39
C THR A 521 6.84 11.62 -17.77
N GLU A 522 7.02 11.41 -16.47
CA GLU A 522 8.33 11.55 -15.80
C GLU A 522 9.39 10.59 -16.33
N ARG A 523 8.96 9.50 -16.98
CA ARG A 523 9.80 8.39 -17.47
C ARG A 523 9.83 8.30 -19.00
N ALA A 524 9.08 9.16 -19.70
CA ALA A 524 9.01 9.20 -21.15
C ALA A 524 10.25 9.84 -21.78
N MET A 525 10.51 9.53 -23.05
CA MET A 525 11.55 10.21 -23.82
C MET A 525 11.13 11.66 -24.12
N LEU A 526 12.09 12.60 -24.09
CA LEU A 526 11.81 14.04 -24.28
C LEU A 526 11.10 14.41 -25.60
N GLY A 527 11.16 13.53 -26.61
CA GLY A 527 10.49 13.72 -27.90
C GLY A 527 9.10 13.12 -27.99
N ASP A 528 8.71 12.25 -27.05
CA ASP A 528 7.48 11.49 -27.11
C ASP A 528 6.32 12.32 -26.54
N ARG A 529 5.20 12.32 -27.26
CA ARG A 529 3.96 13.00 -26.88
C ARG A 529 3.01 11.95 -26.31
N VAL A 530 3.16 11.70 -25.01
CA VAL A 530 2.37 10.70 -24.29
C VAL A 530 0.97 11.24 -23.99
N THR A 531 -0.05 10.44 -24.29
CA THR A 531 -1.45 10.67 -23.88
C THR A 531 -1.96 9.41 -23.19
N VAL A 532 -2.59 9.58 -22.03
CA VAL A 532 -3.20 8.48 -21.28
C VAL A 532 -4.72 8.66 -21.30
N THR A 533 -5.44 7.61 -21.68
CA THR A 533 -6.91 7.58 -21.80
C THR A 533 -7.50 6.26 -21.28
N GLY A 534 -8.79 6.26 -20.96
CA GLY A 534 -9.54 5.02 -20.73
C GLY A 534 -9.94 4.31 -22.03
N PRO A 535 -10.44 3.06 -21.95
CA PRO A 535 -10.93 2.32 -23.11
C PRO A 535 -12.23 2.93 -23.65
N THR A 536 -12.45 2.73 -24.96
CA THR A 536 -13.79 2.97 -25.55
C THR A 536 -14.58 1.67 -25.57
N TYR A 537 -15.71 1.62 -24.86
CA TYR A 537 -16.55 0.43 -24.83
C TYR A 537 -17.54 0.40 -26.00
N VAL A 538 -17.51 -0.69 -26.77
CA VAL A 538 -18.50 -1.03 -27.79
C VAL A 538 -19.58 -1.88 -27.14
N GLY A 539 -20.78 -1.31 -27.03
CA GLY A 539 -21.93 -1.97 -26.43
C GLY A 539 -22.48 -3.09 -27.30
N LEU A 540 -22.75 -4.26 -26.72
CA LEU A 540 -23.29 -5.43 -27.40
C LEU A 540 -24.71 -5.72 -26.90
N ASP A 541 -25.66 -5.79 -27.84
CA ASP A 541 -26.95 -6.46 -27.64
C ASP A 541 -26.86 -7.85 -28.25
N ILE A 542 -27.07 -8.89 -27.44
CA ILE A 542 -26.92 -10.28 -27.85
C ILE A 542 -28.25 -10.99 -27.69
N THR A 543 -28.68 -11.68 -28.74
CA THR A 543 -29.86 -12.56 -28.72
C THR A 543 -29.42 -14.00 -28.94
N VAL A 544 -29.67 -14.87 -27.96
CA VAL A 544 -29.34 -16.30 -28.06
C VAL A 544 -30.62 -17.09 -28.33
N SER A 545 -30.63 -17.87 -29.40
CA SER A 545 -31.75 -18.75 -29.77
C SER A 545 -31.34 -20.21 -29.72
N GLY A 546 -32.26 -21.11 -29.33
CA GLY A 546 -31.95 -22.53 -29.18
C GLY A 546 -32.92 -23.29 -28.29
N GLN A 547 -32.41 -24.28 -27.57
CA GLN A 547 -33.20 -25.16 -26.70
C GLN A 547 -32.54 -25.32 -25.33
N ALA A 548 -33.31 -25.09 -24.27
CA ALA A 548 -32.92 -25.33 -22.89
C ALA A 548 -33.31 -26.75 -22.46
N ARG A 549 -32.60 -27.30 -21.47
CA ARG A 549 -32.89 -28.65 -20.96
C ARG A 549 -34.17 -28.66 -20.10
N PRO A 550 -35.00 -29.73 -20.18
CA PRO A 550 -36.30 -29.78 -19.51
C PRO A 550 -36.27 -29.55 -17.99
N ARG A 551 -35.16 -29.86 -17.31
CA ARG A 551 -35.01 -29.68 -15.85
C ARG A 551 -34.96 -28.22 -15.39
N TYR A 552 -34.82 -27.27 -16.33
CA TYR A 552 -34.71 -25.83 -16.07
C TYR A 552 -35.97 -25.08 -16.54
N THR A 553 -37.15 -25.62 -16.22
CA THR A 553 -38.43 -25.28 -16.85
C THR A 553 -38.95 -23.87 -16.54
N GLU A 554 -38.38 -23.16 -15.57
CA GLU A 554 -38.78 -21.80 -15.18
C GLU A 554 -37.53 -20.94 -14.86
N ASN A 555 -37.18 -20.03 -15.78
CA ASN A 555 -36.38 -18.80 -15.60
C ASN A 555 -34.98 -18.87 -14.94
N GLY A 556 -34.35 -20.04 -14.81
CA GLY A 556 -33.04 -20.14 -14.14
C GLY A 556 -31.80 -19.93 -15.01
N TYR A 557 -31.90 -20.03 -16.34
CA TYR A 557 -30.73 -20.03 -17.22
C TYR A 557 -30.40 -18.66 -17.84
N GLU A 558 -31.29 -17.67 -17.76
CA GLU A 558 -31.09 -16.37 -18.41
C GLU A 558 -29.94 -15.58 -17.76
N GLU A 559 -29.85 -15.62 -16.44
CA GLU A 559 -28.75 -15.05 -15.67
C GLU A 559 -27.43 -15.80 -15.94
N ASP A 560 -27.47 -17.15 -16.00
CA ASP A 560 -26.29 -17.96 -16.34
C ASP A 560 -25.76 -17.63 -17.75
N VAL A 561 -26.66 -17.48 -18.73
CA VAL A 561 -26.32 -17.11 -20.11
C VAL A 561 -25.73 -15.70 -20.16
N ARG A 562 -26.33 -14.75 -19.43
CA ARG A 562 -25.78 -13.39 -19.33
C ARG A 562 -24.39 -13.41 -18.71
N ALA A 563 -24.24 -14.06 -17.56
CA ALA A 563 -22.99 -14.10 -16.80
C ALA A 563 -21.85 -14.76 -17.59
N VAL A 564 -22.10 -15.86 -18.32
CA VAL A 564 -21.05 -16.51 -19.12
C VAL A 564 -20.58 -15.63 -20.28
N ILE A 565 -21.51 -14.90 -20.92
CA ILE A 565 -21.18 -13.96 -22.00
C ILE A 565 -20.41 -12.77 -21.44
N GLU A 566 -20.92 -12.13 -20.40
CA GLU A 566 -20.28 -10.99 -19.72
C GLU A 566 -18.87 -11.34 -19.26
N SER A 567 -18.69 -12.51 -18.63
CA SER A 567 -17.38 -13.00 -18.22
C SER A 567 -16.44 -13.25 -19.41
N TYR A 568 -16.94 -13.84 -20.51
CA TYR A 568 -16.12 -14.17 -21.67
C TYR A 568 -15.52 -12.95 -22.37
N VAL A 569 -16.31 -11.87 -22.50
CA VAL A 569 -15.86 -10.60 -23.11
C VAL A 569 -15.33 -9.60 -22.09
N HIS A 570 -15.23 -9.97 -20.81
CA HIS A 570 -14.79 -9.07 -19.75
C HIS A 570 -13.35 -8.60 -20.00
N PRO A 571 -13.06 -7.30 -19.82
CA PRO A 571 -11.74 -6.75 -20.10
C PRO A 571 -10.63 -7.27 -19.18
N LEU A 572 -10.96 -7.78 -17.99
CA LEU A 572 -9.97 -8.25 -17.00
C LEU A 572 -9.94 -9.77 -16.78
N ILE A 573 -11.05 -10.47 -16.98
CA ILE A 573 -11.18 -11.91 -16.67
C ILE A 573 -11.59 -12.74 -17.88
N GLY A 574 -11.93 -12.08 -18.99
CA GLY A 574 -12.30 -12.72 -20.23
C GLY A 574 -11.12 -13.40 -20.93
N PHE A 575 -11.39 -13.98 -22.09
CA PHE A 575 -10.36 -14.57 -22.95
C PHE A 575 -9.40 -15.56 -22.24
N GLY A 576 -9.94 -16.44 -21.39
CA GLY A 576 -9.14 -17.42 -20.66
C GLY A 576 -8.43 -16.88 -19.41
N GLY A 577 -8.90 -15.75 -18.86
CA GLY A 577 -8.40 -15.16 -17.62
C GLY A 577 -7.36 -14.06 -17.81
N GLU A 578 -6.99 -13.74 -19.04
CA GLU A 578 -6.03 -12.67 -19.36
C GLU A 578 -6.71 -11.32 -19.67
N GLY A 579 -8.06 -11.32 -19.72
CA GLY A 579 -8.83 -10.16 -20.16
C GLY A 579 -9.01 -10.11 -21.67
N TRP A 580 -10.14 -9.58 -22.14
CA TRP A 580 -10.38 -9.47 -23.58
C TRP A 580 -9.33 -8.55 -24.24
N PRO A 581 -8.60 -9.01 -25.28
CA PRO A 581 -7.56 -8.19 -25.90
C PRO A 581 -8.14 -7.02 -26.71
N PHE A 582 -7.51 -5.84 -26.60
CA PHE A 582 -7.83 -4.67 -27.40
C PHE A 582 -7.78 -4.96 -28.90
N GLY A 583 -8.73 -4.40 -29.66
CA GLY A 583 -8.81 -4.57 -31.12
C GLY A 583 -9.16 -5.97 -31.61
N ARG A 584 -9.35 -6.94 -30.72
CA ARG A 584 -9.69 -8.32 -31.11
C ARG A 584 -11.17 -8.45 -31.45
N SER A 585 -11.46 -8.93 -32.66
CA SER A 585 -12.82 -9.21 -33.08
C SER A 585 -13.47 -10.36 -32.29
N LEU A 586 -14.76 -10.21 -31.98
CA LEU A 586 -15.60 -11.25 -31.36
C LEU A 586 -16.27 -12.08 -32.46
N GLN A 587 -16.04 -13.40 -32.46
CA GLN A 587 -16.69 -14.33 -33.37
C GLN A 587 -18.03 -14.79 -32.78
N THR A 588 -19.08 -14.83 -33.60
CA THR A 588 -20.41 -15.25 -33.15
C THR A 588 -20.40 -16.69 -32.65
N GLU A 589 -19.66 -17.59 -33.31
CA GLU A 589 -19.53 -19.00 -32.88
C GLU A 589 -18.85 -19.13 -31.52
N ALA A 590 -17.94 -18.22 -31.17
CA ALA A 590 -17.27 -18.29 -29.88
C ALA A 590 -18.25 -18.03 -28.72
N ILE A 591 -19.21 -17.11 -28.91
CA ILE A 591 -20.32 -16.90 -27.95
C ILE A 591 -21.21 -18.14 -27.89
N ALA A 592 -21.58 -18.70 -29.05
CA ALA A 592 -22.39 -19.90 -29.11
C ALA A 592 -21.74 -21.07 -28.35
N ASP A 593 -20.42 -21.26 -28.50
CA ASP A 593 -19.65 -22.29 -27.79
C ASP A 593 -19.63 -22.06 -26.28
N GLN A 594 -19.45 -20.81 -25.81
CA GLN A 594 -19.52 -20.50 -24.38
C GLN A 594 -20.90 -20.81 -23.81
N VAL A 595 -21.97 -20.39 -24.47
CA VAL A 595 -23.33 -20.62 -23.99
C VAL A 595 -23.70 -22.10 -24.05
N ALA A 596 -23.31 -22.82 -25.11
CA ALA A 596 -23.54 -24.26 -25.23
C ALA A 596 -22.81 -25.09 -24.16
N SER A 597 -21.79 -24.53 -23.49
CA SER A 597 -21.09 -25.19 -22.40
C SER A 597 -21.88 -25.24 -21.08
N LEU A 598 -22.93 -24.42 -20.95
CA LEU A 598 -23.78 -24.38 -19.76
C LEU A 598 -24.63 -25.65 -19.65
N ASP A 599 -24.69 -26.25 -18.46
CA ASP A 599 -25.49 -27.46 -18.21
C ASP A 599 -27.00 -27.22 -18.41
N GLY A 600 -27.44 -25.96 -18.36
CA GLY A 600 -28.80 -25.54 -18.66
C GLY A 600 -29.20 -25.63 -20.14
N ILE A 601 -28.23 -25.66 -21.05
CA ILE A 601 -28.43 -25.55 -22.49
C ILE A 601 -28.30 -26.92 -23.16
N ASP A 602 -29.24 -27.24 -24.07
CA ASP A 602 -29.18 -28.47 -24.87
C ASP A 602 -28.39 -28.20 -26.16
N TYR A 603 -28.79 -27.17 -26.91
CA TYR A 603 -28.02 -26.61 -28.01
C TYR A 603 -28.40 -25.15 -28.27
N VAL A 604 -27.45 -24.42 -28.87
CA VAL A 604 -27.64 -23.09 -29.43
C VAL A 604 -27.87 -23.25 -30.93
N SER A 605 -28.96 -22.69 -31.45
CA SER A 605 -29.26 -22.72 -32.90
C SER A 605 -28.71 -21.50 -33.62
N ASP A 606 -28.71 -20.35 -32.95
CA ASP A 606 -28.37 -19.07 -33.56
C ASP A 606 -27.98 -18.04 -32.48
N VAL A 607 -27.05 -17.14 -32.81
CA VAL A 607 -26.66 -16.02 -31.96
C VAL A 607 -26.62 -14.78 -32.83
N ASP A 608 -27.48 -13.80 -32.54
CA ASP A 608 -27.46 -12.50 -33.18
C ASP A 608 -26.75 -11.49 -32.28
N ILE A 609 -25.75 -10.79 -32.82
CA ILE A 609 -25.02 -9.74 -32.11
C ILE A 609 -25.24 -8.41 -32.83
N THR A 610 -25.78 -7.43 -32.11
CA THR A 610 -25.87 -6.04 -32.56
C THR A 610 -24.90 -5.18 -31.75
N ALA A 611 -23.98 -4.50 -32.43
CA ALA A 611 -23.00 -3.64 -31.78
C ALA A 611 -23.36 -2.16 -31.92
N HIS A 612 -23.36 -1.43 -30.80
CA HIS A 612 -23.53 0.02 -30.72
C HIS A 612 -22.18 0.73 -30.84
N GLY A 613 -21.53 0.56 -31.99
CA GLY A 613 -20.13 0.95 -32.22
C GLY A 613 -19.38 -0.16 -32.96
N GLY A 614 -18.15 0.12 -33.42
CA GLY A 614 -17.36 -0.85 -34.19
C GLY A 614 -17.89 -1.15 -35.60
N ALA A 615 -17.35 -2.19 -36.22
CA ALA A 615 -17.75 -2.67 -37.55
C ALA A 615 -18.35 -4.07 -37.46
N ALA A 616 -19.66 -4.18 -37.70
CA ALA A 616 -20.34 -5.47 -37.81
C ALA A 616 -19.97 -6.15 -39.15
N LEU A 617 -19.48 -7.38 -39.06
CA LEU A 617 -19.23 -8.30 -40.17
C LEU A 617 -20.25 -9.44 -40.11
N GLU A 618 -20.31 -10.26 -41.16
CA GLU A 618 -21.34 -11.31 -41.29
C GLU A 618 -21.32 -12.30 -40.10
N ASP A 619 -20.14 -12.73 -39.65
CA ASP A 619 -19.97 -13.71 -38.56
C ASP A 619 -19.14 -13.18 -37.36
N ALA A 620 -18.87 -11.88 -37.32
CA ALA A 620 -18.02 -11.28 -36.28
C ALA A 620 -18.31 -9.80 -36.03
N VAL A 621 -17.97 -9.34 -34.83
CA VAL A 621 -17.92 -7.90 -34.50
C VAL A 621 -16.46 -7.49 -34.41
N ALA A 622 -16.03 -6.56 -35.27
CA ALA A 622 -14.69 -5.98 -35.24
C ALA A 622 -14.68 -4.65 -34.49
N ILE A 623 -13.63 -4.42 -33.69
CA ILE A 623 -13.43 -3.22 -32.87
C ILE A 623 -12.05 -2.63 -33.14
N GLY A 624 -11.89 -1.34 -32.84
CA GLY A 624 -10.63 -0.61 -32.98
C GLY A 624 -9.59 -0.97 -31.92
N GLU A 625 -8.34 -0.56 -32.14
CA GLU A 625 -7.21 -0.87 -31.25
C GLU A 625 -7.29 -0.21 -29.86
N GLN A 626 -8.22 0.72 -29.62
CA GLN A 626 -8.49 1.34 -28.32
C GLN A 626 -9.83 0.89 -27.71
N GLU A 627 -10.52 -0.03 -28.40
CA GLU A 627 -11.87 -0.43 -28.07
C GLU A 627 -11.88 -1.80 -27.36
N LEU A 628 -12.87 -1.97 -26.49
CA LEU A 628 -13.20 -3.21 -25.78
C LEU A 628 -14.72 -3.43 -25.86
N PHE A 629 -15.16 -4.65 -25.62
CA PHE A 629 -16.58 -4.97 -25.58
C PHE A 629 -17.20 -4.68 -24.22
N SER A 630 -18.49 -4.36 -24.22
CA SER A 630 -19.33 -4.35 -23.02
C SER A 630 -20.71 -4.87 -23.39
N VAL A 631 -21.23 -5.79 -22.58
CA VAL A 631 -22.59 -6.32 -22.79
C VAL A 631 -23.59 -5.30 -22.25
N VAL A 632 -24.54 -4.90 -23.10
CA VAL A 632 -25.62 -3.97 -22.74
C VAL A 632 -26.89 -4.76 -22.44
N ASN A 633 -27.23 -5.70 -23.33
CA ASN A 633 -28.39 -6.55 -23.16
C ASN A 633 -28.12 -7.98 -23.64
N VAL A 634 -28.68 -8.93 -22.92
CA VAL A 634 -28.74 -10.34 -23.31
C VAL A 634 -30.20 -10.75 -23.26
N SER A 635 -30.70 -11.25 -24.39
CA SER A 635 -32.03 -11.82 -24.50
C SER A 635 -31.97 -13.26 -24.99
N THR A 636 -32.85 -14.10 -24.45
CA THR A 636 -32.87 -15.54 -24.71
C THR A 636 -34.19 -15.97 -25.33
N ASN A 637 -34.14 -16.57 -26.51
CA ASN A 637 -35.26 -17.20 -27.21
C ASN A 637 -35.10 -18.72 -27.19
N LEU A 638 -35.14 -19.30 -25.99
CA LEU A 638 -34.90 -20.73 -25.77
C LEU A 638 -36.23 -21.49 -25.64
N THR A 639 -36.39 -22.53 -26.45
CA THR A 639 -37.52 -23.46 -26.34
C THR A 639 -37.23 -24.53 -25.27
N ILE A 640 -38.27 -25.02 -24.59
CA ILE A 640 -38.15 -26.15 -23.66
C ILE A 640 -38.96 -27.31 -24.25
N PRO A 641 -38.37 -28.50 -24.45
CA PRO A 641 -39.13 -29.64 -24.95
C PRO A 641 -40.18 -30.06 -23.91
N GLU A 642 -41.41 -30.31 -24.36
CA GLU A 642 -42.45 -30.90 -23.52
C GLU A 642 -41.94 -32.26 -22.99
N ALA A 643 -42.14 -32.50 -21.69
CA ALA A 643 -41.80 -33.78 -21.09
C ALA A 643 -42.51 -34.90 -21.86
N ASP A 644 -41.74 -35.83 -22.44
CA ASP A 644 -42.27 -37.00 -23.14
C ASP A 644 -43.03 -37.85 -22.11
N ASP A 645 -44.34 -37.65 -22.04
CA ASP A 645 -45.24 -38.33 -21.13
C ASP A 645 -45.31 -39.79 -21.60
N GLY A 646 -44.47 -40.61 -20.98
CA GLY A 646 -44.06 -41.94 -21.43
C GLY A 646 -45.16 -42.69 -22.18
N GLY A 647 -44.93 -42.89 -23.48
CA GLY A 647 -45.74 -43.76 -24.32
C GLY A 647 -45.83 -45.16 -23.73
N ARG A 648 -46.92 -45.43 -23.01
CA ARG A 648 -47.41 -46.78 -22.73
C ARG A 648 -47.66 -47.47 -24.07
N TYR A 649 -46.77 -48.37 -24.48
CA TYR A 649 -47.10 -49.37 -25.48
C TYR A 649 -48.06 -50.42 -24.88
N PRO A 650 -49.09 -50.86 -25.62
CA PRO A 650 -50.09 -51.83 -25.17
C PRO A 650 -49.55 -53.26 -24.98
#